data_AF-A0A7J5Z0G0-F1
#
_entry.id   AF-A0A7J5Z0G0-F1
#
_cell.length_a   1.000
_cell.length_b   1.000
_cell.length_c   1.000
_cell.angle_alpha   90.00
_cell.angle_beta   90.00
_cell.angle_gamma   90.00
#
_symmetry.space_group_name_H-M   'P 1'
#
loop_
_entity.id
_entity.type
_entity.pdbx_description
1 polymer ?
#
loop_
_entity_poly.entity_id
_entity_poly.type
_entity_poly.pdbx_seq_one_letter_code
_entity_poly.pdbx_strand_id
1 'polypeptide(L)'
;PLGDSTQPLEPGPSQQSSTPIDDTSERRSTRIKSSPSVTKNVCIICGADIKTVNQKKIHKTYRICEKPIAQKMLNAANLFKDRVYNETAAMCDVNDVFAADIRYHKHCCKEYFNKYHAKIEEILRNMEMEDSLIAEHGSLKARFLAFGLDFSRSAHSLTSIRDRLNKGSAEIVSNRAVKQLIIQLYGSGVPFDQALEQCYNRPAKVSGGIIGVTRKKEAVALWGIIKHKKDQYVELLEMKGDVGGELSLHHAFNPSTATKIVMMVQDIEEYLQKVCSPLQDQVALKNVLTGEIVTNVNVDKLLCCLTEGSAACAKFIDDRLRNRSISIHSTISRIKFRSPKTILKLTSKADIKDETIKALKFIEYGCHRGFTLEELLQHEITNSAFFLVDKDGYLRKSAKSQLGAELLKLCPLIDKKGPQTSPKTHAAIIDFMALVRKVPLKKLHPPVKTFHDFAIALTSMVTKAGNNCDEIHIVFDTYREDSIKNGERERRGKSKDMVVLDVILPNQNVPVVLENFWSSSISKTAFQAFYVQWLTTNYQGTKPLYLGISPQAWIVSAWRTSPFPRLNCTHEEADDRMMFHVQDILSHRTGPTSLTLSSGDTDVFVCLLYHITVNWRDLGLQELWLVRNSGVKRSILPLHDICISLGDELTKCLPALHALTGCDTTSKISTKLAALNAVREPENSCLILNFDCPQLTESAIQMAETFLVKCLKPSTDLETFDDLRIAAFDSNALNMDFERTTCTSTNARKHILRGYYQQQLWVQAPFRDATLIMNAESYGFVRRGSLLVPEIVISKPEGLPDPCSCGKCARKNGCPCRVAGIRCCKYCKCKGGDCCKNPITE
;
A
#
# COMPACT_ATOMS: atom_id res chain seq x y z
N PRO A 1 51.66 25.70 -45.43
CA PRO A 1 52.91 26.25 -44.84
C PRO A 1 53.10 25.69 -43.43
N LEU A 2 53.97 24.68 -43.36
CA LEU A 2 54.81 24.21 -42.25
C LEU A 2 54.70 25.00 -40.93
N GLY A 3 54.57 24.42 -39.75
CA GLY A 3 54.67 23.03 -39.33
C GLY A 3 54.71 22.93 -37.80
N ASP A 4 54.56 21.70 -37.31
CA ASP A 4 55.20 21.07 -36.13
C ASP A 4 55.13 21.78 -34.75
N SER A 5 54.80 21.14 -33.63
CA SER A 5 54.91 19.75 -33.16
C SER A 5 54.35 19.76 -31.70
N THR A 6 53.96 18.71 -30.99
CA THR A 6 54.19 17.27 -31.08
C THR A 6 53.07 16.58 -30.28
N GLN A 7 52.44 15.62 -30.95
CA GLN A 7 51.69 14.47 -30.45
C GLN A 7 52.70 13.44 -29.83
N PRO A 8 52.39 12.16 -29.53
CA PRO A 8 51.12 11.41 -29.44
C PRO A 8 51.14 10.46 -28.17
N LEU A 9 50.23 9.56 -27.84
CA LEU A 9 49.67 8.41 -28.57
C LEU A 9 48.47 7.83 -27.80
N GLU A 10 47.44 7.56 -28.60
CA GLU A 10 46.27 6.67 -28.46
C GLU A 10 46.64 5.20 -28.07
N PRO A 11 45.76 4.16 -28.10
CA PRO A 11 44.37 4.06 -28.61
C PRO A 11 43.38 3.18 -27.81
N GLY A 12 42.11 3.18 -28.23
CA GLY A 12 41.10 2.13 -27.92
C GLY A 12 41.35 0.84 -28.73
N PRO A 13 40.35 -0.02 -29.06
CA PRO A 13 38.98 -0.19 -28.56
C PRO A 13 38.55 -1.69 -28.34
N SER A 14 37.27 -1.87 -27.95
CA SER A 14 36.33 -2.97 -28.31
C SER A 14 36.40 -4.43 -27.74
N GLN A 15 35.22 -4.84 -27.23
CA GLN A 15 34.51 -6.14 -27.25
C GLN A 15 35.07 -7.39 -26.55
N GLN A 16 34.31 -7.98 -25.60
CA GLN A 16 33.56 -9.26 -25.75
C GLN A 16 33.03 -9.82 -24.41
N SER A 17 31.98 -10.63 -24.54
CA SER A 17 31.09 -11.27 -23.55
C SER A 17 31.64 -12.53 -22.87
N SER A 18 31.27 -12.80 -21.61
CA SER A 18 30.72 -14.08 -21.11
C SER A 18 30.44 -14.06 -19.59
N THR A 19 29.30 -14.66 -19.20
CA THR A 19 28.73 -14.94 -17.85
C THR A 19 29.38 -16.14 -17.14
N PRO A 20 28.98 -16.61 -15.93
CA PRO A 20 28.26 -16.03 -14.75
C PRO A 20 28.94 -16.36 -13.38
N ILE A 21 28.33 -15.94 -12.24
CA ILE A 21 28.12 -16.69 -10.96
C ILE A 21 28.34 -15.85 -9.67
N ASP A 22 27.28 -15.90 -8.84
CA ASP A 22 27.09 -15.76 -7.38
C ASP A 22 27.43 -14.50 -6.58
N ASP A 23 26.34 -13.91 -6.07
CA ASP A 23 25.99 -13.79 -4.65
C ASP A 23 27.15 -13.51 -3.67
N THR A 24 27.18 -12.28 -3.13
CA THR A 24 26.95 -12.06 -1.69
C THR A 24 26.94 -10.58 -1.35
N SER A 25 26.05 -10.27 -0.40
CA SER A 25 25.74 -8.97 0.18
C SER A 25 26.95 -8.11 0.60
N GLU A 26 27.22 -7.01 -0.11
CA GLU A 26 27.97 -5.88 0.44
C GLU A 26 27.06 -5.00 1.30
N ARG A 27 27.12 -5.21 2.62
CA ARG A 27 26.68 -4.21 3.61
C ARG A 27 27.64 -3.02 3.57
N ARG A 28 27.25 -1.96 2.85
CA ARG A 28 27.82 -0.61 3.01
C ARG A 28 27.61 -0.13 4.44
N SER A 29 28.68 -0.20 5.24
CA SER A 29 28.81 0.46 6.53
C SER A 29 28.72 1.97 6.34
N THR A 30 27.65 2.58 6.84
CA THR A 30 27.53 4.03 7.02
C THR A 30 28.59 4.52 8.01
N ARG A 31 29.46 5.41 7.54
CA ARG A 31 30.43 6.15 8.35
C ARG A 31 29.67 7.07 9.32
N ILE A 32 29.65 6.71 10.61
CA ILE A 32 29.26 7.62 11.69
C ILE A 32 30.45 8.55 11.96
N LYS A 33 30.15 9.84 12.08
CA LYS A 33 31.11 10.91 12.39
C LYS A 33 31.79 10.63 13.73
N SER A 34 33.10 10.85 13.74
CA SER A 34 34.06 10.60 14.81
C SER A 34 33.79 11.37 16.10
N SER A 35 33.80 10.65 17.23
CA SER A 35 34.12 11.21 18.56
C SER A 35 35.64 11.41 18.71
N PRO A 36 36.10 12.34 19.56
CA PRO A 36 37.51 12.71 19.66
C PRO A 36 38.32 11.78 20.58
N SER A 37 39.64 11.74 20.35
CA SER A 37 40.73 11.22 21.18
C SER A 37 40.98 9.70 21.30
N VAL A 38 41.21 9.01 20.19
CA VAL A 38 42.19 7.90 20.17
C VAL A 38 43.19 8.21 19.06
N THR A 39 44.46 8.46 19.42
CA THR A 39 45.55 8.67 18.46
C THR A 39 45.74 7.40 17.62
N LYS A 40 45.25 7.42 16.38
CA LYS A 40 45.03 6.24 15.52
C LYS A 40 46.27 5.40 15.13
N ASN A 41 47.46 5.73 15.61
CA ASN A 41 48.73 5.11 15.17
C ASN A 41 49.65 4.62 16.29
N VAL A 42 49.16 4.44 17.54
CA VAL A 42 49.97 3.89 18.65
C VAL A 42 49.40 2.57 19.21
N CYS A 43 50.26 1.73 19.79
CA CYS A 43 49.83 0.57 20.56
C CYS A 43 49.18 1.02 21.88
N ILE A 44 47.92 0.63 22.14
CA ILE A 44 47.19 1.07 23.35
C ILE A 44 47.81 0.60 24.68
N ILE A 45 48.60 -0.47 24.66
CA ILE A 45 49.21 -1.05 25.87
C ILE A 45 50.56 -0.40 26.19
N CYS A 46 51.45 -0.24 25.19
CA CYS A 46 52.80 0.30 25.43
C CYS A 46 52.99 1.75 24.97
N GLY A 47 52.04 2.32 24.21
CA GLY A 47 52.10 3.71 23.75
C GLY A 47 53.00 4.01 22.57
N ALA A 48 53.73 3.02 22.03
CA ALA A 48 54.68 3.22 20.94
C ALA A 48 54.00 3.36 19.58
N ASP A 49 54.58 4.17 18.69
CA ASP A 49 54.11 4.40 17.31
C ASP A 49 54.23 3.11 16.47
N ILE A 50 53.24 2.90 15.61
CA ILE A 50 53.10 1.71 14.75
C ILE A 50 54.01 1.80 13.52
N LYS A 51 54.61 2.95 13.20
CA LYS A 51 55.50 3.10 12.03
C LYS A 51 56.80 3.86 12.32
N THR A 52 57.83 3.18 12.82
CA THR A 52 59.24 3.56 12.57
C THR A 52 60.14 2.35 12.42
N VAL A 53 60.98 2.42 11.39
CA VAL A 53 61.86 1.38 10.82
C VAL A 53 63.19 1.31 11.60
N ASN A 54 63.81 0.12 11.58
CA ASN A 54 65.19 -0.23 12.00
C ASN A 54 65.48 -0.53 13.48
N GLN A 55 65.27 -1.79 13.89
CA GLN A 55 66.33 -2.80 14.13
C GLN A 55 65.78 -3.97 14.99
N LYS A 56 65.80 -5.18 14.42
CA LYS A 56 65.66 -6.50 15.08
C LYS A 56 64.39 -6.78 15.93
N LYS A 57 63.22 -6.82 15.29
CA LYS A 57 62.10 -7.78 15.44
C LYS A 57 60.79 -7.10 15.00
N ILE A 58 60.18 -7.56 13.90
CA ILE A 58 58.93 -7.01 13.38
C ILE A 58 57.79 -7.41 14.33
N HIS A 59 57.27 -6.48 15.14
CA HIS A 59 56.06 -6.69 15.91
C HIS A 59 54.83 -6.51 15.02
N LYS A 60 54.18 -7.62 14.61
CA LYS A 60 52.86 -7.56 13.96
C LYS A 60 51.85 -6.89 14.90
N THR A 61 51.19 -5.83 14.42
CA THR A 61 50.08 -5.18 15.12
C THR A 61 48.76 -5.85 14.78
N TYR A 62 47.90 -6.00 15.79
CA TYR A 62 46.59 -6.60 15.68
C TYR A 62 45.53 -5.57 16.05
N ARG A 63 44.42 -5.55 15.31
CA ARG A 63 43.22 -4.82 15.69
C ARG A 63 42.41 -5.68 16.66
N ILE A 64 41.73 -5.05 17.61
CA ILE A 64 40.75 -5.75 18.44
C ILE A 64 39.55 -6.06 17.55
N CYS A 65 39.43 -7.31 17.10
CA CYS A 65 38.39 -7.77 16.16
C CYS A 65 37.43 -8.80 16.76
N GLU A 66 37.74 -9.36 17.94
CA GLU A 66 36.97 -10.44 18.57
C GLU A 66 36.41 -10.04 19.94
N LYS A 67 35.10 -10.28 20.16
CA LYS A 67 34.36 -9.94 21.40
C LYS A 67 35.03 -10.42 22.70
N PRO A 68 35.59 -11.65 22.79
CA PRO A 68 36.21 -12.13 24.02
C PRO A 68 37.49 -11.37 24.39
N ILE A 69 38.28 -10.94 23.40
CA ILE A 69 39.53 -10.20 23.62
C ILE A 69 39.23 -8.79 24.14
N ALA A 70 38.24 -8.12 23.53
CA ALA A 70 37.78 -6.80 23.96
C ALA A 70 37.26 -6.79 25.41
N GLN A 71 36.43 -7.77 25.78
CA GLN A 71 35.92 -7.90 27.15
C GLN A 71 37.05 -8.14 28.17
N LYS A 72 37.99 -9.03 27.84
CA LYS A 72 39.13 -9.33 28.73
C LYS A 72 40.05 -8.12 28.91
N MET A 73 40.17 -7.30 27.87
CA MET A 73 40.95 -6.06 27.90
C MET A 73 40.31 -4.99 28.78
N LEU A 74 38.99 -4.80 28.70
CA LEU A 74 38.24 -3.91 29.60
C LEU A 74 38.33 -4.35 31.07
N ASN A 75 38.22 -5.65 31.34
CA ASN A 75 38.35 -6.17 32.71
C ASN A 75 39.76 -5.96 33.28
N ALA A 76 40.81 -6.20 32.47
CA ALA A 76 42.18 -5.96 32.88
C ALA A 76 42.48 -4.46 33.08
N ALA A 77 41.96 -3.61 32.20
CA ALA A 77 42.03 -2.16 32.34
C ALA A 77 41.36 -1.68 33.65
N ASN A 78 40.15 -2.14 33.94
CA ASN A 78 39.46 -1.81 35.20
C ASN A 78 40.23 -2.24 36.45
N LEU A 79 40.91 -3.39 36.41
CA LEU A 79 41.73 -3.88 37.53
C LEU A 79 43.00 -3.04 37.73
N PHE A 80 43.68 -2.68 36.64
CA PHE A 80 44.96 -1.96 36.72
C PHE A 80 44.84 -0.44 36.78
N LYS A 81 43.68 0.12 36.38
CA LYS A 81 43.43 1.57 36.24
C LYS A 81 44.58 2.31 35.54
N ASP A 82 45.15 1.67 34.53
CA ASP A 82 46.35 2.11 33.84
C ASP A 82 46.02 2.90 32.56
N ARG A 83 47.00 3.05 31.67
CA ARG A 83 46.79 3.76 30.40
C ARG A 83 45.66 3.15 29.56
N VAL A 84 45.51 1.82 29.55
CA VAL A 84 44.46 1.15 28.79
C VAL A 84 43.09 1.55 29.35
N TYR A 85 42.98 1.66 30.68
CA TYR A 85 41.77 2.17 31.33
C TYR A 85 41.48 3.60 30.92
N ASN A 86 42.45 4.51 30.99
CA ASN A 86 42.23 5.92 30.67
C ASN A 86 41.82 6.12 29.19
N GLU A 87 42.41 5.37 28.25
CA GLU A 87 42.07 5.45 26.83
C GLU A 87 40.76 4.72 26.47
N THR A 88 40.25 3.82 27.32
CA THR A 88 38.98 3.10 27.12
C THR A 88 37.85 3.50 28.08
N ALA A 89 38.10 4.40 29.03
CA ALA A 89 37.14 4.79 30.08
C ALA A 89 35.86 5.45 29.53
N ALA A 90 35.94 6.07 28.34
CA ALA A 90 34.78 6.66 27.65
C ALA A 90 33.98 5.63 26.82
N MET A 91 34.45 4.39 26.71
CA MET A 91 33.81 3.31 25.96
C MET A 91 32.92 2.52 26.93
N CYS A 92 31.60 2.59 26.76
CA CYS A 92 30.64 2.05 27.72
C CYS A 92 30.44 0.54 27.55
N ASP A 93 30.67 0.01 26.35
CA ASP A 93 30.57 -1.43 26.08
C ASP A 93 31.60 -1.98 25.06
N VAL A 94 31.56 -3.29 24.85
CA VAL A 94 32.48 -4.01 23.94
C VAL A 94 32.31 -3.56 22.48
N ASN A 95 31.13 -3.08 22.07
CA ASN A 95 30.87 -2.60 20.72
C ASN A 95 31.55 -1.25 20.45
N ASP A 96 31.65 -0.39 21.46
CA ASP A 96 32.38 0.87 21.38
C ASP A 96 33.88 0.64 21.11
N VAL A 97 34.46 -0.38 21.73
CA VAL A 97 35.86 -0.80 21.53
C VAL A 97 36.12 -1.25 20.09
N PHE A 98 35.15 -1.89 19.42
CA PHE A 98 35.29 -2.27 18.00
C PHE A 98 35.21 -1.09 17.05
N ALA A 99 34.33 -0.14 17.35
CA ALA A 99 34.15 1.07 16.57
C ALA A 99 35.39 1.99 16.62
N ALA A 100 36.16 1.94 17.70
CA ALA A 100 37.32 2.81 17.95
C ALA A 100 38.63 2.45 17.20
N ASP A 101 38.66 1.36 16.41
CA ASP A 101 39.85 0.91 15.62
C ASP A 101 41.14 0.77 16.47
N ILE A 102 41.02 0.22 17.68
CA ILE A 102 42.11 0.05 18.65
C ILE A 102 43.12 -1.01 18.18
N ARG A 103 44.42 -0.68 18.29
CA ARG A 103 45.54 -1.53 17.87
C ARG A 103 46.50 -1.87 19.02
N TYR A 104 47.03 -3.09 18.99
CA TYR A 104 48.00 -3.56 19.99
C TYR A 104 49.11 -4.43 19.37
N HIS A 105 50.28 -4.51 20.04
CA HIS A 105 51.30 -5.51 19.73
C HIS A 105 50.95 -6.85 20.38
N LYS A 106 51.05 -7.96 19.63
CA LYS A 106 50.72 -9.31 20.14
C LYS A 106 51.43 -9.66 21.45
N HIS A 107 52.70 -9.26 21.57
CA HIS A 107 53.49 -9.50 22.79
C HIS A 107 52.99 -8.66 23.97
N CYS A 108 52.70 -7.37 23.76
CA CYS A 108 52.18 -6.50 24.81
C CYS A 108 50.83 -7.00 25.34
N CYS A 109 49.94 -7.46 24.48
CA CYS A 109 48.64 -8.01 24.91
C CYS A 109 48.79 -9.33 25.69
N LYS A 110 49.71 -10.20 25.27
CA LYS A 110 50.00 -11.44 26.00
C LYS A 110 50.57 -11.16 27.40
N GLU A 111 51.54 -10.25 27.52
CA GLU A 111 52.10 -9.88 28.82
C GLU A 111 51.09 -9.16 29.72
N TYR A 112 50.27 -8.29 29.13
CA TYR A 112 49.24 -7.57 29.86
C TYR A 112 48.22 -8.53 30.49
N PHE A 113 47.80 -9.57 29.77
CA PHE A 113 46.92 -10.60 30.31
C PHE A 113 47.61 -11.56 31.29
N ASN A 114 48.90 -11.84 31.12
CA ASN A 114 49.65 -12.64 32.09
C ASN A 114 49.78 -11.88 33.43
N LYS A 115 50.05 -10.57 33.37
CA LYS A 115 50.08 -9.71 34.56
C LYS A 115 48.72 -9.66 35.25
N TYR A 116 47.63 -9.56 34.46
CA TYR A 116 46.26 -9.59 34.98
C TYR A 116 45.97 -10.87 35.77
N HIS A 117 46.31 -12.01 35.18
CA HIS A 117 46.11 -13.31 35.83
C HIS A 117 46.97 -13.49 37.08
N ALA A 118 48.24 -13.08 37.07
CA ALA A 118 49.10 -13.12 38.24
C ALA A 118 48.58 -12.27 39.40
N LYS A 119 48.05 -11.07 39.11
CA LYS A 119 47.49 -10.17 40.13
C LYS A 119 46.19 -10.71 40.73
N ILE A 120 45.33 -11.34 39.93
CA ILE A 120 44.13 -12.03 40.43
C ILE A 120 44.53 -13.15 41.40
N GLU A 121 45.54 -13.96 41.08
CA GLU A 121 45.98 -15.02 42.00
C GLU A 121 46.70 -14.49 43.25
N GLU A 122 47.36 -13.35 43.19
CA GLU A 122 47.93 -12.67 44.37
C GLU A 122 46.83 -12.19 45.32
N ILE A 123 45.77 -11.59 44.78
CA ILE A 123 44.61 -11.13 45.56
C ILE A 123 43.90 -12.33 46.23
N LEU A 124 43.75 -13.44 45.50
CA LEU A 124 43.14 -14.66 46.03
C LEU A 124 43.99 -15.30 47.15
N ARG A 125 45.33 -15.25 47.03
CA ARG A 125 46.24 -15.73 48.08
C ARG A 125 46.25 -14.85 49.33
N ASN A 126 46.12 -13.53 49.18
CA ASN A 126 46.08 -12.61 50.32
C ASN A 126 44.77 -12.69 51.13
N MET A 127 43.71 -13.28 50.57
CA MET A 127 42.46 -13.54 51.29
C MET A 127 42.49 -14.82 52.14
N GLU A 128 43.52 -15.67 52.03
CA GLU A 128 43.67 -16.93 52.78
C GLU A 128 44.58 -16.80 54.03
N MET A 129 44.93 -15.58 54.45
CA MET A 129 45.95 -15.25 55.45
C MET A 129 45.42 -14.51 56.70
N GLU A 130 44.10 -14.46 56.92
CA GLU A 130 43.48 -13.64 57.99
C GLU A 130 42.57 -14.40 58.97
N ASP A 131 42.66 -15.74 59.06
CA ASP A 131 41.85 -16.56 59.98
C ASP A 131 42.71 -17.48 60.88
N SER A 132 43.55 -16.89 61.73
CA SER A 132 44.12 -17.62 62.87
C SER A 132 44.15 -16.73 64.11
N LEU A 133 43.15 -16.86 65.00
CA LEU A 133 43.23 -16.59 66.43
C LEU A 133 41.87 -16.95 67.08
N ILE A 134 41.92 -17.73 68.17
CA ILE A 134 40.94 -17.91 69.29
C ILE A 134 40.66 -19.41 69.60
N ALA A 135 41.46 -19.95 70.53
CA ALA A 135 41.06 -20.94 71.54
C ALA A 135 40.15 -20.23 72.58
N GLU A 136 39.27 -20.82 73.40
CA GLU A 136 39.28 -22.09 74.11
C GLU A 136 37.88 -22.24 74.77
N HIS A 137 37.29 -23.43 74.74
CA HIS A 137 36.32 -23.94 75.69
C HIS A 137 35.31 -22.99 76.41
N GLY A 138 34.04 -23.02 76.01
CA GLY A 138 32.95 -23.08 77.02
C GLY A 138 32.92 -24.42 77.79
N SER A 139 33.98 -25.21 77.62
CA SER A 139 34.24 -26.63 77.91
C SER A 139 33.49 -27.65 77.04
N LEU A 140 32.26 -28.10 77.32
CA LEU A 140 31.74 -29.28 76.60
C LEU A 140 31.16 -28.98 75.20
N LYS A 141 30.40 -27.88 75.03
CA LYS A 141 29.91 -27.43 73.71
C LYS A 141 31.06 -27.07 72.77
N ALA A 142 32.10 -26.47 73.34
CA ALA A 142 33.32 -26.16 72.62
C ALA A 142 34.16 -27.40 72.31
N ARG A 143 34.19 -28.45 73.14
CA ARG A 143 34.77 -29.74 72.75
C ARG A 143 34.03 -30.31 71.54
N PHE A 144 32.70 -30.27 71.56
CA PHE A 144 31.87 -30.80 70.47
C PHE A 144 32.03 -30.00 69.15
N LEU A 145 32.11 -28.67 69.22
CA LEU A 145 32.33 -27.79 68.06
C LEU A 145 33.79 -27.78 67.57
N ALA A 146 34.78 -27.84 68.46
CA ALA A 146 36.21 -27.85 68.11
C ALA A 146 36.64 -29.13 67.39
N PHE A 147 35.95 -30.25 67.63
CA PHE A 147 36.20 -31.46 66.86
C PHE A 147 35.81 -31.34 65.38
N GLY A 148 35.12 -30.27 64.97
CA GLY A 148 34.85 -29.99 63.56
C GLY A 148 34.27 -31.20 62.84
N LEU A 149 33.37 -31.94 63.51
CA LEU A 149 32.70 -33.07 62.89
C LEU A 149 31.75 -32.51 61.84
N ASP A 150 32.25 -32.48 60.62
CA ASP A 150 31.46 -32.16 59.45
C ASP A 150 30.48 -33.31 59.18
N PHE A 151 29.28 -33.20 59.74
CA PHE A 151 28.18 -34.12 59.47
C PHE A 151 27.75 -34.13 58.00
N SER A 152 28.27 -33.23 57.17
CA SER A 152 28.00 -33.21 55.74
C SER A 152 28.97 -34.09 54.92
N ARG A 153 30.04 -34.67 55.51
CA ARG A 153 31.08 -35.41 54.74
C ARG A 153 31.44 -36.84 55.17
N SER A 154 31.01 -37.36 56.32
CA SER A 154 31.13 -38.80 56.64
C SER A 154 30.14 -39.28 57.71
N ALA A 155 29.70 -40.54 57.61
CA ALA A 155 28.82 -41.16 58.61
C ALA A 155 29.59 -41.51 59.90
N HIS A 156 29.12 -41.02 61.05
CA HIS A 156 29.69 -41.30 62.37
C HIS A 156 28.66 -42.03 63.25
N SER A 157 29.08 -43.07 63.98
CA SER A 157 28.22 -43.72 64.97
C SER A 157 28.25 -42.96 66.30
N LEU A 158 27.18 -43.07 67.10
CA LEU A 158 27.12 -42.43 68.43
C LEU A 158 28.28 -42.87 69.33
N THR A 159 28.71 -44.13 69.22
CA THR A 159 29.83 -44.69 69.98
C THR A 159 31.18 -44.09 69.57
N SER A 160 31.41 -43.85 68.27
CA SER A 160 32.68 -43.27 67.81
C SER A 160 32.82 -41.79 68.19
N ILE A 161 31.70 -41.07 68.28
CA ILE A 161 31.65 -39.68 68.76
C ILE A 161 31.92 -39.65 70.27
N ARG A 162 31.30 -40.55 71.04
CA ARG A 162 31.54 -40.70 72.49
C ARG A 162 33.01 -40.98 72.81
N ASP A 163 33.63 -41.96 72.14
CA ASP A 163 34.99 -42.39 72.47
C ASP A 163 36.03 -41.31 72.15
N ARG A 164 35.77 -40.49 71.13
CA ARG A 164 36.60 -39.33 70.81
C ARG A 164 36.42 -38.19 71.81
N LEU A 165 35.19 -37.92 72.24
CA LEU A 165 34.93 -36.93 73.27
C LEU A 165 35.59 -37.32 74.58
N ASN A 166 35.58 -38.60 74.98
CA ASN A 166 36.17 -39.07 76.24
C ASN A 166 37.71 -39.19 76.21
N LYS A 167 38.36 -39.01 75.05
CA LYS A 167 39.81 -39.18 74.93
C LYS A 167 40.55 -37.98 75.53
N GLY A 168 41.23 -38.18 76.67
CA GLY A 168 42.04 -37.15 77.33
C GLY A 168 41.27 -36.20 78.26
N SER A 169 40.10 -36.60 78.77
CA SER A 169 39.33 -35.80 79.74
C SER A 169 39.03 -36.57 81.02
N ALA A 170 39.00 -35.87 82.16
CA ALA A 170 38.73 -36.44 83.49
C ALA A 170 37.26 -36.79 83.75
N GLU A 171 36.34 -36.39 82.86
CA GLU A 171 34.89 -36.58 83.01
C GLU A 171 34.36 -37.50 81.88
N ILE A 172 33.63 -38.57 82.24
CA ILE A 172 33.19 -39.62 81.30
C ILE A 172 31.75 -39.35 80.84
N VAL A 173 31.54 -39.24 79.52
CA VAL A 173 30.22 -38.99 78.91
C VAL A 173 29.61 -40.28 78.34
N SER A 174 28.30 -40.49 78.52
CA SER A 174 27.55 -41.66 78.00
C SER A 174 26.95 -41.44 76.61
N ASN A 175 26.66 -42.52 75.87
CA ASN A 175 25.96 -42.44 74.57
C ASN A 175 24.58 -41.77 74.67
N ARG A 176 23.90 -41.91 75.82
CA ARG A 176 22.60 -41.29 76.08
C ARG A 176 22.72 -39.76 76.19
N ALA A 177 23.77 -39.26 76.84
CA ALA A 177 24.04 -37.83 76.94
C ALA A 177 24.42 -37.21 75.59
N VAL A 178 25.25 -37.89 74.78
CA VAL A 178 25.60 -37.46 73.41
C VAL A 178 24.35 -37.36 72.53
N LYS A 179 23.45 -38.36 72.61
CA LYS A 179 22.19 -38.36 71.86
C LYS A 179 21.26 -37.21 72.29
N GLN A 180 21.12 -36.94 73.59
CA GLN A 180 20.32 -35.80 74.07
C GLN A 180 20.88 -34.46 73.62
N LEU A 181 22.21 -34.28 73.59
CA LEU A 181 22.87 -33.06 73.12
C LEU A 181 22.59 -32.78 71.62
N ILE A 182 22.66 -33.82 70.77
CA ILE A 182 22.39 -33.68 69.33
C ILE A 182 20.92 -33.33 69.08
N ILE A 183 20.00 -33.97 69.82
CA ILE A 183 18.57 -33.67 69.74
C ILE A 183 18.28 -32.24 70.20
N GLN A 184 18.92 -31.77 71.27
CA GLN A 184 18.80 -30.39 71.76
C GLN A 184 19.34 -29.35 70.77
N LEU A 185 20.43 -29.64 70.05
CA LEU A 185 21.05 -28.69 69.12
C LEU A 185 20.32 -28.60 67.77
N TYR A 186 19.73 -29.69 67.28
CA TYR A 186 19.25 -29.76 65.89
C TYR A 186 17.78 -30.19 65.69
N GLY A 187 17.05 -30.59 66.74
CA GLY A 187 15.62 -30.90 66.68
C GLY A 187 15.25 -32.19 65.91
N SER A 188 14.10 -32.80 66.23
CA SER A 188 13.72 -34.16 65.79
C SER A 188 12.48 -34.18 64.88
N GLY A 189 12.55 -33.60 63.68
CA GLY A 189 11.34 -33.31 62.89
C GLY A 189 11.20 -33.90 61.48
N VAL A 190 12.22 -34.51 60.88
CA VAL A 190 12.12 -35.05 59.50
C VAL A 190 13.00 -36.31 59.35
N PRO A 191 12.49 -37.41 58.78
CA PRO A 191 13.33 -38.54 58.38
C PRO A 191 14.46 -38.06 57.46
N PHE A 192 15.70 -38.47 57.72
CA PHE A 192 16.90 -37.89 57.09
C PHE A 192 16.83 -37.89 55.54
N ASP A 193 16.28 -38.95 54.95
CA ASP A 193 16.09 -39.07 53.49
C ASP A 193 15.11 -38.03 52.93
N GLN A 194 14.07 -37.70 53.68
CA GLN A 194 13.04 -36.77 53.25
C GLN A 194 13.50 -35.32 53.39
N ALA A 195 14.34 -35.02 54.38
CA ALA A 195 15.02 -33.73 54.50
C ALA A 195 16.02 -33.53 53.34
N LEU A 196 16.77 -34.57 53.00
CA LEU A 196 17.74 -34.52 51.90
C LEU A 196 17.06 -34.34 50.53
N GLU A 197 15.90 -34.99 50.33
CA GLU A 197 15.14 -34.84 49.09
C GLU A 197 14.53 -33.43 48.95
N GLN A 198 13.96 -32.86 50.03
CA GLN A 198 13.31 -31.54 49.98
C GLN A 198 14.32 -30.39 49.96
N CYS A 199 15.41 -30.47 50.73
CA CYS A 199 16.36 -29.36 50.88
C CYS A 199 17.48 -29.39 49.82
N TYR A 200 17.91 -30.56 49.36
CA TYR A 200 19.07 -30.67 48.46
C TYR A 200 18.73 -31.12 47.04
N ASN A 201 17.93 -32.18 46.90
CA ASN A 201 17.64 -32.76 45.58
C ASN A 201 16.56 -31.99 44.83
N ARG A 202 15.50 -31.54 45.48
CA ARG A 202 14.41 -30.81 44.81
C ARG A 202 14.89 -29.51 44.15
N PRO A 203 15.69 -28.63 44.78
CA PRO A 203 16.25 -27.44 44.12
C PRO A 203 17.19 -27.78 42.95
N ALA A 204 17.87 -28.93 43.01
CA ALA A 204 18.74 -29.42 41.92
C ALA A 204 17.97 -29.91 40.69
N LYS A 205 16.68 -30.23 40.85
CA LYS A 205 15.81 -30.87 39.84
C LYS A 205 14.82 -29.89 39.18
N VAL A 206 14.71 -28.64 39.64
CA VAL A 206 13.79 -27.60 39.10
C VAL A 206 14.49 -26.68 38.08
N SER A 207 13.72 -25.80 37.41
CA SER A 207 14.21 -24.85 36.41
C SER A 207 15.25 -23.88 37.02
N GLY A 208 16.54 -24.19 36.81
CA GLY A 208 17.69 -23.54 37.46
C GLY A 208 18.74 -24.54 37.99
N GLY A 209 18.35 -25.81 38.17
CA GLY A 209 19.23 -26.95 38.48
C GLY A 209 19.83 -27.62 37.24
N ILE A 210 20.45 -28.79 37.40
CA ILE A 210 21.18 -29.46 36.30
C ILE A 210 20.29 -30.30 35.37
N ILE A 211 19.11 -30.71 35.83
CA ILE A 211 18.21 -31.54 35.02
C ILE A 211 17.66 -30.70 33.86
N GLY A 212 18.00 -31.12 32.64
CA GLY A 212 17.62 -30.45 31.38
C GLY A 212 18.74 -29.63 30.72
N VAL A 213 19.84 -29.35 31.44
CA VAL A 213 20.97 -28.56 30.91
C VAL A 213 22.00 -29.44 30.18
N THR A 214 22.30 -30.63 30.70
CA THR A 214 23.22 -31.58 30.07
C THR A 214 22.93 -33.02 30.51
N ARG A 215 23.19 -33.99 29.63
CA ARG A 215 23.11 -35.43 29.92
C ARG A 215 24.48 -36.11 30.05
N LYS A 216 25.57 -35.36 29.90
CA LYS A 216 26.94 -35.88 30.05
C LYS A 216 27.23 -36.17 31.52
N LYS A 217 27.57 -37.42 31.84
CA LYS A 217 27.76 -37.89 33.22
C LYS A 217 28.85 -37.11 33.95
N GLU A 218 29.89 -36.70 33.24
CA GLU A 218 31.03 -35.95 33.78
C GLU A 218 30.62 -34.54 34.24
N ALA A 219 29.77 -33.88 33.47
CA ALA A 219 29.26 -32.55 33.80
C ALA A 219 28.26 -32.60 34.97
N VAL A 220 27.46 -33.67 35.06
CA VAL A 220 26.56 -33.91 36.20
C VAL A 220 27.35 -34.19 37.48
N ALA A 221 28.42 -34.98 37.39
CA ALA A 221 29.32 -35.24 38.50
C ALA A 221 30.03 -33.96 38.96
N LEU A 222 30.58 -33.18 38.03
CA LEU A 222 31.23 -31.90 38.34
C LEU A 222 30.25 -30.93 39.01
N TRP A 223 29.01 -30.84 38.51
CA TRP A 223 27.98 -30.00 39.12
C TRP A 223 27.63 -30.45 40.54
N GLY A 224 27.48 -31.76 40.77
CA GLY A 224 27.27 -32.31 42.11
C GLY A 224 28.40 -31.94 43.07
N ILE A 225 29.64 -31.87 42.58
CA ILE A 225 30.81 -31.45 43.35
C ILE A 225 30.81 -29.93 43.60
N ILE A 226 30.42 -29.08 42.66
CA ILE A 226 30.53 -27.61 42.85
C ILE A 226 29.27 -26.97 43.43
N LYS A 227 28.12 -27.65 43.42
CA LYS A 227 26.81 -27.09 43.82
C LYS A 227 26.86 -26.48 45.22
N HIS A 228 27.36 -27.22 46.21
CA HIS A 228 27.42 -26.75 47.60
C HIS A 228 28.25 -25.47 47.77
N LYS A 229 29.31 -25.29 46.96
CA LYS A 229 30.11 -24.05 46.95
C LYS A 229 29.37 -22.89 46.29
N LYS A 230 28.54 -23.15 45.28
CA LYS A 230 27.67 -22.12 44.69
C LYS A 230 26.57 -21.71 45.67
N ASP A 231 25.91 -22.67 46.32
CA ASP A 231 24.82 -22.40 47.26
C ASP A 231 25.33 -21.54 48.44
N GLN A 232 26.52 -21.84 48.99
CA GLN A 232 27.17 -21.00 50.00
C GLN A 232 27.46 -19.57 49.52
N TYR A 233 27.87 -19.41 48.26
CA TYR A 233 28.10 -18.08 47.68
C TYR A 233 26.79 -17.30 47.52
N VAL A 234 25.70 -17.98 47.16
CA VAL A 234 24.37 -17.36 47.02
C VAL A 234 23.84 -16.91 48.39
N GLU A 235 23.91 -17.75 49.42
CA GLU A 235 23.52 -17.35 50.78
C GLU A 235 24.34 -16.17 51.30
N LEU A 236 25.64 -16.14 51.02
CA LEU A 236 26.51 -15.01 51.40
C LEU A 236 26.11 -13.70 50.69
N LEU A 237 25.69 -13.78 49.43
CA LEU A 237 25.21 -12.63 48.66
C LEU A 237 23.84 -12.16 49.13
N GLU A 238 22.94 -13.09 49.47
CA GLU A 238 21.63 -12.79 50.04
C GLU A 238 21.74 -12.15 51.44
N MET A 239 22.71 -12.58 52.26
CA MET A 239 22.99 -11.95 53.56
C MET A 239 23.62 -10.56 53.46
N LYS A 240 24.38 -10.28 52.40
CA LYS A 240 25.06 -8.97 52.19
C LYS A 240 24.21 -7.95 51.41
N GLY A 241 23.21 -8.41 50.68
CA GLY A 241 22.26 -7.53 50.00
C GLY A 241 21.14 -7.13 50.96
N ASP A 242 21.02 -5.85 51.25
CA ASP A 242 19.79 -5.28 51.78
C ASP A 242 18.69 -5.42 50.71
N VAL A 243 18.08 -6.60 50.59
CA VAL A 243 16.87 -6.81 49.78
C VAL A 243 15.64 -6.49 50.63
N GLY A 244 15.71 -5.35 51.33
CA GLY A 244 14.59 -4.73 52.01
C GLY A 244 13.69 -4.02 51.00
N GLY A 245 12.51 -4.58 50.75
CA GLY A 245 11.39 -3.87 50.14
C GLY A 245 10.52 -4.76 49.27
N GLU A 246 9.26 -4.94 49.65
CA GLU A 246 8.22 -5.60 48.86
C GLU A 246 8.05 -5.02 47.42
N LEU A 247 8.64 -3.86 47.13
CA LEU A 247 8.70 -3.26 45.78
C LEU A 247 9.72 -3.91 44.83
N SER A 248 10.62 -4.77 45.32
CA SER A 248 11.53 -5.57 44.48
C SER A 248 10.91 -6.88 43.98
N LEU A 249 9.71 -7.24 44.45
CA LEU A 249 9.07 -8.53 44.17
C LEU A 249 8.62 -8.70 42.71
N HIS A 250 8.49 -7.61 41.94
CA HIS A 250 8.15 -7.70 40.52
C HIS A 250 9.09 -6.83 39.68
N HIS A 251 9.81 -7.46 38.74
CA HIS A 251 10.75 -6.83 37.80
C HIS A 251 10.21 -5.60 37.04
N ALA A 252 8.87 -5.43 36.99
CA ALA A 252 8.16 -4.31 36.40
C ALA A 252 8.25 -3.00 37.19
N PHE A 253 8.46 -3.04 38.52
CA PHE A 253 8.48 -1.86 39.40
C PHE A 253 9.88 -1.34 39.74
N ASN A 254 10.91 -1.94 39.15
CA ASN A 254 12.28 -1.39 39.12
C ASN A 254 12.25 0.03 38.51
N PRO A 255 12.93 1.04 39.10
CA PRO A 255 12.98 2.41 38.59
C PRO A 255 13.36 2.53 37.10
N SER A 256 14.35 1.76 36.63
CA SER A 256 14.75 1.74 35.22
C SER A 256 13.68 1.13 34.30
N THR A 257 12.92 0.13 34.77
CA THR A 257 11.79 -0.44 34.05
C THR A 257 10.62 0.55 34.03
N ALA A 258 10.33 1.21 35.16
CA ALA A 258 9.30 2.23 35.26
C ALA A 258 9.57 3.41 34.32
N THR A 259 10.81 3.94 34.28
CA THR A 259 11.19 5.00 33.34
C THR A 259 11.02 4.56 31.89
N LYS A 260 11.42 3.33 31.54
CA LYS A 260 11.18 2.79 30.19
C LYS A 260 9.69 2.70 29.86
N ILE A 261 8.86 2.24 30.79
CA ILE A 261 7.41 2.15 30.59
C ILE A 261 6.82 3.56 30.38
N VAL A 262 7.23 4.55 31.18
CA VAL A 262 6.79 5.94 31.01
C VAL A 262 7.19 6.48 29.63
N MET A 263 8.42 6.25 29.19
CA MET A 263 8.86 6.62 27.83
C MET A 263 8.04 5.91 26.75
N MET A 264 7.77 4.61 26.91
CA MET A 264 6.93 3.87 25.95
C MET A 264 5.49 4.40 25.90
N VAL A 265 4.93 4.84 27.03
CA VAL A 265 3.61 5.47 27.08
C VAL A 265 3.65 6.83 26.38
N GLN A 266 4.66 7.65 26.65
CA GLN A 266 4.86 8.93 25.94
C GLN A 266 5.01 8.73 24.43
N ASP A 267 5.81 7.75 24.01
CA ASP A 267 5.97 7.38 22.59
C ASP A 267 4.62 6.99 21.96
N ILE A 268 3.77 6.25 22.69
CA ILE A 268 2.42 5.90 22.24
C ILE A 268 1.55 7.15 22.15
N GLU A 269 1.54 8.01 23.18
CA GLU A 269 0.75 9.24 23.19
C GLU A 269 1.13 10.19 22.04
N GLU A 270 2.43 10.42 21.85
CA GLU A 270 2.95 11.21 20.72
C GLU A 270 2.56 10.59 19.38
N TYR A 271 2.60 9.26 19.26
CA TYR A 271 2.21 8.57 18.05
C TYR A 271 0.69 8.68 17.77
N LEU A 272 -0.15 8.57 18.79
CA LEU A 272 -1.60 8.74 18.66
C LEU A 272 -1.94 10.17 18.24
N GLN A 273 -1.26 11.17 18.81
CA GLN A 273 -1.40 12.57 18.39
C GLN A 273 -0.93 12.79 16.94
N LYS A 274 0.10 12.06 16.51
CA LYS A 274 0.65 12.12 15.15
C LYS A 274 -0.27 11.50 14.08
N VAL A 275 -0.98 10.43 14.40
CA VAL A 275 -1.77 9.65 13.42
C VAL A 275 -3.26 9.94 13.53
N CYS A 276 -3.86 9.69 14.69
CA CYS A 276 -5.28 9.92 14.96
C CYS A 276 -5.56 9.65 16.44
N SER A 277 -6.12 10.63 17.16
CA SER A 277 -6.51 10.41 18.57
C SER A 277 -7.78 9.55 18.63
N PRO A 278 -7.75 8.37 19.27
CA PRO A 278 -8.93 7.50 19.39
C PRO A 278 -9.96 8.03 20.41
N LEU A 279 -9.65 9.14 21.11
CA LEU A 279 -10.46 9.72 22.18
C LEU A 279 -11.29 10.93 21.73
N GLN A 280 -11.19 11.33 20.46
CA GLN A 280 -12.07 12.35 19.88
C GLN A 280 -13.39 11.72 19.44
N ASP A 281 -14.48 12.50 19.37
CA ASP A 281 -15.76 12.05 18.83
C ASP A 281 -15.60 11.70 17.34
N GLN A 282 -15.33 10.43 17.05
CA GLN A 282 -15.17 9.94 15.69
C GLN A 282 -16.47 9.32 15.18
N VAL A 283 -16.90 9.76 14.00
CA VAL A 283 -18.11 9.26 13.32
C VAL A 283 -17.88 7.87 12.70
N ALA A 284 -16.62 7.49 12.43
CA ALA A 284 -16.25 6.23 11.79
C ALA A 284 -15.13 5.50 12.55
N LEU A 285 -15.16 4.16 12.55
CA LEU A 285 -14.13 3.33 13.18
C LEU A 285 -12.82 3.41 12.38
N LYS A 286 -11.70 3.73 13.06
CA LYS A 286 -10.37 3.87 12.43
C LYS A 286 -9.34 2.90 13.00
N ASN A 287 -8.38 2.53 12.16
CA ASN A 287 -7.19 1.82 12.59
C ASN A 287 -6.24 2.80 13.29
N VAL A 288 -5.97 2.55 14.57
CA VAL A 288 -5.16 3.43 15.43
C VAL A 288 -3.70 3.57 14.95
N LEU A 289 -3.16 2.58 14.24
CA LEU A 289 -1.80 2.61 13.69
C LEU A 289 -1.72 3.39 12.38
N THR A 290 -2.73 3.32 11.52
CA THR A 290 -2.65 3.88 10.17
C THR A 290 -3.51 5.13 9.96
N GLY A 291 -4.50 5.36 10.83
CA GLY A 291 -5.56 6.36 10.65
C GLY A 291 -6.62 5.93 9.63
N GLU A 292 -6.53 4.71 9.08
CA GLU A 292 -7.40 4.23 8.02
C GLU A 292 -8.81 3.93 8.51
N ILE A 293 -9.82 4.37 7.76
CA ILE A 293 -11.22 4.03 8.03
C ILE A 293 -11.44 2.53 7.79
N VAL A 294 -12.01 1.88 8.80
CA VAL A 294 -12.47 0.50 8.72
C VAL A 294 -13.80 0.47 7.96
N THR A 295 -13.85 -0.29 6.87
CA THR A 295 -15.04 -0.44 6.03
C THR A 295 -16.28 -0.92 6.82
N ASN A 296 -17.48 -0.44 6.50
CA ASN A 296 -18.74 -0.78 7.21
C ASN A 296 -18.97 -2.29 7.41
N VAL A 297 -18.66 -3.13 6.41
CA VAL A 297 -18.79 -4.60 6.54
C VAL A 297 -17.88 -5.18 7.63
N ASN A 298 -16.71 -4.60 7.83
CA ASN A 298 -15.81 -4.99 8.92
C ASN A 298 -16.28 -4.40 10.26
N VAL A 299 -16.89 -3.21 10.26
CA VAL A 299 -17.52 -2.62 11.45
C VAL A 299 -18.65 -3.52 11.94
N ASP A 300 -19.61 -3.88 11.08
CA ASP A 300 -20.74 -4.75 11.42
C ASP A 300 -20.25 -6.10 11.96
N LYS A 301 -19.19 -6.68 11.36
CA LYS A 301 -18.60 -7.93 11.82
C LYS A 301 -17.83 -7.81 13.14
N LEU A 302 -17.18 -6.67 13.40
CA LEU A 302 -16.55 -6.41 14.69
C LEU A 302 -17.62 -6.24 15.78
N LEU A 303 -18.70 -5.53 15.48
CA LEU A 303 -19.85 -5.39 16.37
C LEU A 303 -20.57 -6.73 16.60
N CYS A 304 -20.63 -7.60 15.58
CA CYS A 304 -21.27 -8.91 15.64
C CYS A 304 -20.30 -10.07 15.93
N CYS A 305 -19.06 -9.82 16.35
CA CYS A 305 -18.06 -10.89 16.47
C CYS A 305 -18.45 -11.96 17.50
N LEU A 306 -19.09 -11.54 18.60
CA LEU A 306 -19.58 -12.44 19.66
C LEU A 306 -20.75 -13.30 19.17
N THR A 307 -21.68 -12.71 18.41
CA THR A 307 -22.84 -13.43 17.87
C THR A 307 -22.43 -14.41 16.77
N GLU A 308 -21.54 -14.00 15.85
CA GLU A 308 -20.98 -14.90 14.83
C GLU A 308 -20.19 -16.06 15.46
N GLY A 309 -19.38 -15.78 16.48
CA GLY A 309 -18.64 -16.80 17.22
C GLY A 309 -19.56 -17.81 17.93
N SER A 310 -20.63 -17.31 18.55
CA SER A 310 -21.65 -18.14 19.20
C SER A 310 -22.36 -19.05 18.20
N ALA A 311 -22.75 -18.52 17.02
CA ALA A 311 -23.37 -19.30 15.95
C ALA A 311 -22.42 -20.37 15.38
N ALA A 312 -21.13 -20.04 15.21
CA ALA A 312 -20.13 -21.00 14.76
C ALA A 312 -19.90 -22.12 15.79
N CYS A 313 -19.94 -21.80 17.09
CA CYS A 313 -19.87 -22.79 18.17
C CYS A 313 -21.09 -23.72 18.16
N ALA A 314 -22.30 -23.15 18.06
CA ALA A 314 -23.53 -23.94 17.97
C ALA A 314 -23.52 -24.88 16.76
N LYS A 315 -23.07 -24.39 15.60
CA LYS A 315 -22.93 -25.20 14.39
C LYS A 315 -21.89 -26.31 14.55
N PHE A 316 -20.76 -26.04 15.20
CA PHE A 316 -19.76 -27.08 15.50
C PHE A 316 -20.34 -28.20 16.37
N ILE A 317 -21.09 -27.83 17.42
CA ILE A 317 -21.77 -28.80 18.29
C ILE A 317 -22.76 -29.63 17.48
N ASP A 318 -23.54 -28.99 16.62
CA ASP A 318 -24.58 -29.69 15.84
C ASP A 318 -23.97 -30.62 14.78
N ASP A 319 -23.06 -30.11 13.94
CA ASP A 319 -22.45 -30.88 12.85
C ASP A 319 -21.60 -32.05 13.36
N ARG A 320 -20.86 -31.87 14.47
CA ARG A 320 -19.86 -32.85 14.92
C ARG A 320 -20.28 -33.70 16.11
N LEU A 321 -21.03 -33.14 17.06
CA LEU A 321 -21.40 -33.84 18.29
C LEU A 321 -22.82 -34.42 18.22
N ARG A 322 -23.81 -33.67 17.71
CA ARG A 322 -25.20 -34.13 17.60
C ARG A 322 -25.43 -34.98 16.35
N ASN A 323 -25.28 -34.38 15.16
CA ASN A 323 -25.61 -35.01 13.88
C ASN A 323 -24.47 -35.90 13.35
N ARG A 324 -23.24 -35.69 13.83
CA ARG A 324 -22.02 -36.42 13.43
C ARG A 324 -21.81 -36.47 11.90
N SER A 325 -22.26 -35.44 11.19
CA SER A 325 -22.13 -35.30 9.74
C SER A 325 -20.70 -34.96 9.31
N ILE A 326 -19.88 -34.42 10.23
CA ILE A 326 -18.48 -34.04 10.00
C ILE A 326 -17.61 -34.63 11.12
N SER A 327 -16.45 -35.20 10.78
CA SER A 327 -15.51 -35.77 11.75
C SER A 327 -15.00 -34.73 12.75
N ILE A 328 -14.86 -35.13 14.02
CA ILE A 328 -14.29 -34.30 15.09
C ILE A 328 -12.85 -33.86 14.78
N HIS A 329 -12.10 -34.66 14.02
CA HIS A 329 -10.71 -34.40 13.66
C HIS A 329 -10.56 -33.51 12.42
N SER A 330 -11.65 -33.18 11.71
CA SER A 330 -11.58 -32.29 10.55
C SER A 330 -11.19 -30.86 10.99
N THR A 331 -10.40 -30.16 10.18
CA THR A 331 -9.96 -28.80 10.50
C THR A 331 -11.15 -27.85 10.72
N ILE A 332 -11.11 -27.09 11.82
CA ILE A 332 -12.07 -25.99 12.04
C ILE A 332 -11.66 -24.84 11.13
N SER A 333 -12.55 -24.42 10.22
CA SER A 333 -12.27 -23.27 9.37
C SER A 333 -12.26 -22.00 10.20
N ARG A 334 -11.21 -21.20 10.05
CA ARG A 334 -11.18 -19.85 10.65
C ARG A 334 -12.27 -19.00 10.01
N ILE A 335 -13.03 -18.28 10.83
CA ILE A 335 -13.89 -17.19 10.36
C ILE A 335 -12.94 -16.13 9.78
N LYS A 336 -12.89 -16.03 8.45
CA LYS A 336 -12.02 -15.07 7.77
C LYS A 336 -12.70 -13.71 7.76
N PHE A 337 -12.07 -12.72 8.38
CA PHE A 337 -12.32 -11.30 8.08
C PHE A 337 -11.92 -11.09 6.61
N ARG A 338 -12.90 -10.86 5.74
CA ARG A 338 -12.65 -10.50 4.35
C ARG A 338 -12.82 -9.00 4.25
N SER A 339 -11.82 -8.31 3.68
CA SER A 339 -12.04 -6.96 3.16
C SER A 339 -13.30 -6.98 2.26
N PRO A 340 -14.24 -6.06 2.45
CA PRO A 340 -15.42 -6.05 1.63
C PRO A 340 -15.00 -5.88 0.18
N LYS A 341 -15.49 -6.81 -0.63
CA LYS A 341 -15.75 -6.54 -2.02
C LYS A 341 -16.89 -5.53 -2.04
N THR A 342 -16.60 -4.24 -1.93
CA THR A 342 -17.49 -3.19 -2.45
C THR A 342 -17.43 -3.34 -3.96
N ILE A 343 -18.14 -4.35 -4.46
CA ILE A 343 -18.35 -4.57 -5.87
C ILE A 343 -19.85 -4.42 -6.00
N LEU A 344 -20.31 -3.27 -6.48
CA LEU A 344 -21.54 -3.26 -7.26
C LEU A 344 -21.24 -4.17 -8.44
N LYS A 345 -21.71 -5.40 -8.33
CA LYS A 345 -21.93 -6.22 -9.52
C LYS A 345 -23.11 -5.55 -10.21
N LEU A 346 -22.84 -4.65 -11.16
CA LEU A 346 -23.90 -4.08 -12.01
C LEU A 346 -24.73 -5.21 -12.63
N THR A 347 -24.14 -6.40 -12.82
CA THR A 347 -24.80 -7.68 -13.03
C THR A 347 -23.96 -8.85 -12.49
N SER A 348 -24.58 -10.01 -12.25
CA SER A 348 -23.82 -11.27 -12.08
C SER A 348 -23.01 -11.52 -13.34
N LYS A 349 -21.70 -11.85 -13.21
CA LYS A 349 -20.83 -12.20 -14.35
C LYS A 349 -21.60 -13.08 -15.35
N ALA A 350 -21.94 -12.49 -16.50
CA ALA A 350 -22.66 -13.21 -17.53
C ALA A 350 -21.69 -14.17 -18.23
N ASP A 351 -22.13 -15.41 -18.44
CA ASP A 351 -21.46 -16.29 -19.39
C ASP A 351 -21.97 -15.93 -20.78
N ILE A 352 -21.17 -15.16 -21.52
CA ILE A 352 -21.58 -14.64 -22.83
C ILE A 352 -21.85 -15.77 -23.82
N LYS A 353 -21.19 -16.93 -23.68
CA LYS A 353 -21.47 -18.08 -24.56
C LYS A 353 -22.86 -18.66 -24.30
N ASP A 354 -23.25 -18.78 -23.03
CA ASP A 354 -24.58 -19.25 -22.66
C ASP A 354 -25.66 -18.26 -23.10
N GLU A 355 -25.41 -16.95 -22.95
CA GLU A 355 -26.33 -15.91 -23.43
C GLU A 355 -26.46 -15.89 -24.96
N THR A 356 -25.36 -16.05 -25.69
CA THR A 356 -25.37 -16.23 -27.16
C THR A 356 -26.24 -17.43 -27.55
N ILE A 357 -26.08 -18.58 -26.91
CA ILE A 357 -26.88 -19.77 -27.20
C ILE A 357 -28.37 -19.52 -26.92
N LYS A 358 -28.70 -18.81 -25.83
CA LYS A 358 -30.09 -18.44 -25.51
C LYS A 358 -30.68 -17.50 -26.55
N ALA A 359 -29.92 -16.49 -26.98
CA ALA A 359 -30.34 -15.53 -27.99
C ALA A 359 -30.64 -16.24 -29.32
N LEU A 360 -29.78 -17.16 -29.75
CA LEU A 360 -30.00 -17.95 -30.97
C LEU A 360 -31.26 -18.82 -30.90
N LYS A 361 -31.45 -19.51 -29.77
CA LYS A 361 -32.69 -20.28 -29.53
C LYS A 361 -33.92 -19.39 -29.51
N PHE A 362 -33.80 -18.15 -29.02
CA PHE A 362 -34.88 -17.18 -29.02
C PHE A 362 -35.21 -16.69 -30.44
N ILE A 363 -34.20 -16.45 -31.28
CA ILE A 363 -34.39 -16.11 -32.70
C ILE A 363 -35.12 -17.25 -33.41
N GLU A 364 -34.63 -18.49 -33.29
CA GLU A 364 -35.29 -19.65 -33.90
C GLU A 364 -36.75 -19.82 -33.43
N TYR A 365 -37.00 -19.56 -32.14
CA TYR A 365 -38.34 -19.55 -31.58
C TYR A 365 -39.21 -18.43 -32.17
N GLY A 366 -38.70 -17.22 -32.31
CA GLY A 366 -39.38 -16.09 -32.94
C GLY A 366 -39.74 -16.37 -34.39
N CYS A 367 -38.80 -16.90 -35.18
CA CYS A 367 -39.06 -17.31 -36.56
C CYS A 367 -40.16 -18.39 -36.64
N HIS A 368 -40.16 -19.34 -35.71
CA HIS A 368 -41.23 -20.34 -35.62
C HIS A 368 -42.60 -19.74 -35.23
N ARG A 369 -42.62 -18.55 -34.64
CA ARG A 369 -43.83 -17.79 -34.31
C ARG A 369 -44.29 -16.84 -35.41
N GLY A 370 -43.59 -16.82 -36.55
CA GLY A 370 -43.94 -16.00 -37.71
C GLY A 370 -43.32 -14.60 -37.71
N PHE A 371 -42.43 -14.29 -36.77
CA PHE A 371 -41.62 -13.08 -36.82
C PHE A 371 -40.50 -13.24 -37.84
N THR A 372 -40.13 -12.17 -38.52
CA THR A 372 -38.97 -12.20 -39.41
C THR A 372 -37.67 -12.10 -38.60
N LEU A 373 -36.57 -12.53 -39.22
CA LEU A 373 -35.25 -12.43 -38.60
C LEU A 373 -34.86 -10.96 -38.39
N GLU A 374 -35.19 -10.11 -39.34
CA GLU A 374 -34.93 -8.67 -39.34
C GLU A 374 -35.65 -8.00 -38.16
N GLU A 375 -36.94 -8.32 -37.95
CA GLU A 375 -37.71 -7.86 -36.79
C GLU A 375 -37.04 -8.27 -35.48
N LEU A 376 -36.58 -9.52 -35.37
CA LEU A 376 -35.94 -10.03 -34.15
C LEU A 376 -34.59 -9.36 -33.85
N LEU A 377 -33.80 -9.06 -34.88
CA LEU A 377 -32.45 -8.50 -34.73
C LEU A 377 -32.43 -7.01 -34.36
N GLN A 378 -33.54 -6.29 -34.57
CA GLN A 378 -33.76 -4.92 -34.10
C GLN A 378 -33.95 -4.82 -32.57
N HIS A 379 -34.11 -5.97 -31.89
CA HIS A 379 -34.24 -6.05 -30.44
C HIS A 379 -32.97 -6.58 -29.77
N GLU A 380 -32.65 -6.03 -28.59
CA GLU A 380 -31.54 -6.53 -27.78
C GLU A 380 -32.02 -7.73 -26.96
N ILE A 381 -31.95 -8.91 -27.57
CA ILE A 381 -32.52 -10.17 -27.06
C ILE A 381 -31.67 -10.86 -25.99
N THR A 382 -30.43 -10.43 -25.79
CA THR A 382 -29.56 -10.87 -24.68
C THR A 382 -29.94 -10.16 -23.38
N ASN A 383 -29.48 -10.66 -22.24
CA ASN A 383 -29.74 -9.99 -20.94
C ASN A 383 -29.03 -8.62 -20.76
N SER A 384 -28.16 -8.25 -21.71
CA SER A 384 -27.38 -7.02 -21.73
C SER A 384 -26.87 -6.75 -23.16
N ALA A 385 -26.57 -5.49 -23.50
CA ALA A 385 -25.93 -5.13 -24.77
C ALA A 385 -24.39 -5.33 -24.69
N PHE A 386 -23.91 -6.56 -24.85
CA PHE A 386 -22.48 -6.92 -24.70
C PHE A 386 -21.53 -6.23 -25.68
N PHE A 387 -22.06 -5.66 -26.75
CA PHE A 387 -21.31 -4.77 -27.63
C PHE A 387 -20.85 -3.48 -26.91
N LEU A 388 -21.70 -2.94 -26.04
CA LEU A 388 -21.49 -1.69 -25.31
C LEU A 388 -20.89 -1.92 -23.93
N VAL A 389 -21.28 -2.99 -23.24
CA VAL A 389 -20.83 -3.28 -21.86
C VAL A 389 -20.04 -4.58 -21.77
N ASP A 390 -19.09 -4.62 -20.83
CA ASP A 390 -18.33 -5.82 -20.52
C ASP A 390 -19.14 -6.81 -19.68
N LYS A 391 -18.55 -7.99 -19.45
CA LYS A 391 -19.14 -9.08 -18.65
C LYS A 391 -19.45 -8.73 -17.19
N ASP A 392 -18.85 -7.65 -16.67
CA ASP A 392 -19.07 -7.16 -15.31
C ASP A 392 -20.12 -6.02 -15.27
N GLY A 393 -20.68 -5.64 -16.44
CA GLY A 393 -21.72 -4.62 -16.60
C GLY A 393 -21.20 -3.20 -16.76
N TYR A 394 -19.90 -2.99 -16.97
CA TYR A 394 -19.30 -1.67 -17.18
C TYR A 394 -19.16 -1.34 -18.67
N LEU A 395 -19.15 -0.07 -19.04
CA LEU A 395 -18.90 0.35 -20.43
C LEU A 395 -17.56 -0.20 -20.95
N ARG A 396 -17.55 -0.69 -22.19
CA ARG A 396 -16.35 -1.22 -22.83
C ARG A 396 -15.30 -0.14 -23.03
N LYS A 397 -14.06 -0.48 -22.69
CA LYS A 397 -12.90 0.40 -22.69
C LYS A 397 -12.38 0.69 -24.09
N SER A 398 -12.14 1.97 -24.40
CA SER A 398 -11.32 2.39 -25.54
C SER A 398 -9.87 2.61 -25.10
N ALA A 399 -8.92 2.41 -26.02
CA ALA A 399 -7.53 2.80 -25.80
C ALA A 399 -7.38 4.31 -26.09
N LYS A 400 -7.97 5.14 -25.22
CA LYS A 400 -8.09 6.60 -25.38
C LYS A 400 -6.77 7.30 -25.75
N SER A 401 -5.65 6.89 -25.14
CA SER A 401 -4.32 7.45 -25.44
C SER A 401 -3.87 7.26 -26.89
N GLN A 402 -4.48 6.34 -27.64
CA GLN A 402 -4.20 6.16 -29.07
C GLN A 402 -4.62 7.38 -29.89
N LEU A 403 -5.73 8.06 -29.56
CA LEU A 403 -6.22 9.19 -30.35
C LEU A 403 -5.16 10.31 -30.44
N GLY A 404 -4.56 10.68 -29.30
CA GLY A 404 -3.49 11.67 -29.30
C GLY A 404 -2.26 11.25 -30.09
N ALA A 405 -1.94 9.96 -30.15
CA ALA A 405 -0.83 9.45 -30.96
C ALA A 405 -1.17 9.47 -32.45
N GLU A 406 -2.38 9.07 -32.85
CA GLU A 406 -2.84 9.07 -34.23
C GLU A 406 -2.95 10.50 -34.79
N LEU A 407 -3.48 11.45 -34.02
CA LEU A 407 -3.52 12.87 -34.41
C LEU A 407 -2.11 13.42 -34.66
N LEU A 408 -1.15 13.10 -33.79
CA LEU A 408 0.25 13.51 -33.99
C LEU A 408 0.92 12.84 -35.20
N LYS A 409 0.40 11.74 -35.74
CA LYS A 409 0.91 11.18 -37.02
C LYS A 409 0.47 12.02 -38.22
N LEU A 410 -0.67 12.71 -38.12
CA LEU A 410 -1.15 13.64 -39.15
C LEU A 410 -0.38 14.96 -39.17
N CYS A 411 0.49 15.19 -38.19
CA CYS A 411 1.33 16.39 -38.08
C CYS A 411 2.82 16.03 -38.25
N PRO A 412 3.29 15.62 -39.45
CA PRO A 412 4.64 15.10 -39.65
C PRO A 412 5.74 16.16 -39.42
N LEU A 413 5.41 17.45 -39.57
CA LEU A 413 6.34 18.56 -39.40
C LEU A 413 6.51 19.01 -37.94
N ILE A 414 5.68 18.51 -37.02
CA ILE A 414 5.72 18.92 -35.61
C ILE A 414 6.76 18.08 -34.85
N ASP A 415 7.71 18.74 -34.18
CA ASP A 415 8.62 18.07 -33.27
C ASP A 415 7.87 17.56 -32.02
N LYS A 416 7.69 16.24 -31.96
CA LYS A 416 6.98 15.55 -30.86
C LYS A 416 7.78 15.53 -29.55
N LYS A 417 9.09 15.76 -29.58
CA LYS A 417 9.89 15.92 -28.36
C LYS A 417 9.66 17.31 -27.76
N GLY A 418 9.49 18.30 -28.63
CA GLY A 418 9.35 19.69 -28.24
C GLY A 418 10.68 20.30 -27.82
N PRO A 419 10.66 21.59 -27.44
CA PRO A 419 11.86 22.29 -27.01
C PRO A 419 12.49 21.65 -25.76
N GLN A 420 13.81 21.72 -25.67
CA GLN A 420 14.58 21.21 -24.52
C GLN A 420 14.22 21.94 -23.22
N THR A 421 13.95 23.24 -23.32
CA THR A 421 13.51 24.10 -22.23
C THR A 421 12.05 24.47 -22.43
N SER A 422 11.31 24.66 -21.33
CA SER A 422 9.93 25.13 -21.43
C SER A 422 9.93 26.58 -21.95
N PRO A 423 9.04 26.92 -22.89
CA PRO A 423 8.93 28.28 -23.39
C PRO A 423 8.56 29.25 -22.27
N LYS A 424 8.93 30.52 -22.43
CA LYS A 424 8.49 31.58 -21.52
C LYS A 424 7.04 31.91 -21.84
N THR A 425 6.15 31.72 -20.88
CA THR A 425 4.71 31.92 -21.08
C THR A 425 4.13 32.78 -19.96
N HIS A 426 2.90 33.23 -20.14
CA HIS A 426 2.24 34.09 -19.18
C HIS A 426 1.75 33.32 -17.95
N ALA A 427 1.21 32.10 -18.14
CA ALA A 427 0.75 31.26 -17.05
C ALA A 427 1.05 29.77 -17.30
N ALA A 428 1.28 29.04 -16.20
CA ALA A 428 1.31 27.58 -16.16
C ALA A 428 0.04 27.04 -15.47
N ILE A 429 -0.77 26.26 -16.18
CA ILE A 429 -1.97 25.60 -15.63
C ILE A 429 -1.66 24.10 -15.45
N ILE A 430 -1.81 23.61 -14.23
CA ILE A 430 -1.34 22.29 -13.81
C ILE A 430 -2.51 21.44 -13.33
N ASP A 431 -2.69 20.28 -13.95
CA ASP A 431 -3.53 19.20 -13.45
C ASP A 431 -2.90 18.61 -12.18
N PHE A 432 -3.53 18.86 -11.03
CA PHE A 432 -3.02 18.45 -9.74
C PHE A 432 -2.85 16.93 -9.63
N MET A 433 -3.88 16.17 -10.02
CA MET A 433 -3.86 14.71 -9.89
C MET A 433 -2.89 14.05 -10.87
N ALA A 434 -2.64 14.66 -12.04
CA ALA A 434 -1.59 14.21 -12.95
C ALA A 434 -0.17 14.54 -12.45
N LEU A 435 0.00 15.60 -11.64
CA LEU A 435 1.29 15.94 -11.05
C LEU A 435 1.59 15.09 -9.80
N VAL A 436 0.64 14.97 -8.88
CA VAL A 436 0.81 14.26 -7.60
C VAL A 436 1.23 12.80 -7.79
N ARG A 437 0.65 12.13 -8.81
CA ARG A 437 0.96 10.73 -9.14
C ARG A 437 2.40 10.50 -9.62
N LYS A 438 3.14 11.57 -9.91
CA LYS A 438 4.52 11.51 -10.39
C LYS A 438 5.55 11.75 -9.29
N VAL A 439 5.12 12.07 -8.06
CA VAL A 439 6.05 12.33 -6.95
C VAL A 439 6.84 11.05 -6.64
N PRO A 440 8.17 11.05 -6.81
CA PRO A 440 8.95 9.82 -6.72
C PRO A 440 9.34 9.54 -5.27
N LEU A 441 8.44 8.91 -4.50
CA LEU A 441 8.59 8.70 -3.05
C LEU A 441 9.97 8.19 -2.61
N LYS A 442 10.53 7.22 -3.34
CA LYS A 442 11.79 6.55 -2.98
C LYS A 442 13.04 7.15 -3.62
N LYS A 443 12.91 7.96 -4.67
CA LYS A 443 14.06 8.47 -5.45
C LYS A 443 14.57 9.82 -4.95
N LEU A 444 13.82 10.49 -4.08
CA LEU A 444 14.24 11.74 -3.46
C LEU A 444 15.19 11.45 -2.28
N HIS A 445 16.09 12.40 -2.02
CA HIS A 445 17.01 12.37 -0.89
C HIS A 445 16.83 13.64 -0.05
N PRO A 446 16.29 13.53 1.19
CA PRO A 446 15.79 12.31 1.84
C PRO A 446 14.53 11.73 1.16
N PRO A 447 14.23 10.43 1.34
CA PRO A 447 13.03 9.81 0.78
C PRO A 447 11.77 10.38 1.45
N VAL A 448 10.68 10.46 0.68
CA VAL A 448 9.38 10.93 1.18
C VAL A 448 8.79 9.87 2.10
N LYS A 449 8.65 10.19 3.39
CA LYS A 449 8.09 9.27 4.40
C LYS A 449 6.76 9.76 4.95
N THR A 450 6.61 11.07 5.11
CA THR A 450 5.44 11.73 5.69
C THR A 450 4.68 12.58 4.67
N PHE A 451 3.43 12.92 4.96
CA PHE A 451 2.66 13.83 4.10
C PHE A 451 3.27 15.24 4.04
N HIS A 452 3.98 15.67 5.08
CA HIS A 452 4.82 16.86 5.08
C HIS A 452 5.93 16.79 4.03
N ASP A 453 6.71 15.70 4.01
CA ASP A 453 7.75 15.48 2.99
C ASP A 453 7.14 15.47 1.58
N PHE A 454 5.95 14.87 1.46
CA PHE A 454 5.21 14.82 0.20
C PHE A 454 4.85 16.23 -0.27
N ALA A 455 4.30 17.05 0.61
CA ALA A 455 3.90 18.42 0.30
C ALA A 455 5.08 19.29 -0.13
N ILE A 456 6.25 19.15 0.52
CA ILE A 456 7.50 19.84 0.12
C ILE A 456 7.92 19.41 -1.28
N ALA A 457 7.99 18.10 -1.53
CA ALA A 457 8.38 17.56 -2.83
C ALA A 457 7.44 18.01 -3.95
N LEU A 458 6.13 17.98 -3.69
CA LEU A 458 5.11 18.41 -4.63
C LEU A 458 5.18 19.92 -4.91
N THR A 459 5.39 20.74 -3.88
CA THR A 459 5.57 22.20 -4.02
C THR A 459 6.78 22.51 -4.90
N SER A 460 7.91 21.81 -4.69
CA SER A 460 9.09 21.94 -5.54
C SER A 460 8.80 21.59 -7.01
N MET A 461 8.02 20.54 -7.26
CA MET A 461 7.60 20.16 -8.61
C MET A 461 6.69 21.20 -9.26
N VAL A 462 5.75 21.79 -8.51
CA VAL A 462 4.88 22.89 -8.97
C VAL A 462 5.72 24.10 -9.36
N THR A 463 6.60 24.57 -8.49
CA THR A 463 7.45 25.74 -8.75
C THR A 463 8.36 25.50 -9.97
N LYS A 464 8.89 24.28 -10.12
CA LYS A 464 9.69 23.90 -11.30
C LYS A 464 8.86 23.89 -12.58
N ALA A 465 7.62 23.41 -12.53
CA ALA A 465 6.73 23.39 -13.68
C ALA A 465 6.38 24.81 -14.16
N GLY A 466 6.19 25.75 -13.22
CA GLY A 466 5.91 27.16 -13.49
C GLY A 466 7.16 28.06 -13.59
N ASN A 467 8.38 27.50 -13.66
CA ASN A 467 9.60 28.32 -13.55
C ASN A 467 9.77 29.35 -14.68
N ASN A 468 9.22 29.09 -15.86
CA ASN A 468 9.29 29.98 -17.01
C ASN A 468 7.96 30.74 -17.25
N CYS A 469 7.08 30.80 -16.25
CA CYS A 469 5.78 31.47 -16.35
C CYS A 469 5.67 32.67 -15.41
N ASP A 470 4.80 33.64 -15.67
CA ASP A 470 4.58 34.75 -14.73
C ASP A 470 3.73 34.32 -13.52
N GLU A 471 2.73 33.46 -13.77
CA GLU A 471 1.82 32.92 -12.75
C GLU A 471 1.59 31.40 -12.87
N ILE A 472 1.11 30.79 -11.79
CA ILE A 472 0.87 29.34 -11.70
C ILE A 472 -0.56 29.07 -11.25
N HIS A 473 -1.29 28.24 -11.97
CA HIS A 473 -2.62 27.76 -11.61
C HIS A 473 -2.56 26.26 -11.32
N ILE A 474 -2.99 25.84 -10.13
CA ILE A 474 -3.18 24.43 -9.78
C ILE A 474 -4.67 24.14 -9.83
N VAL A 475 -5.06 23.14 -10.61
CA VAL A 475 -6.45 22.77 -10.85
C VAL A 475 -6.74 21.43 -10.18
N PHE A 476 -7.78 21.40 -9.34
CA PHE A 476 -8.15 20.25 -8.53
C PHE A 476 -9.46 19.62 -9.00
N ASP A 477 -9.62 18.31 -8.77
CA ASP A 477 -10.88 17.61 -8.97
C ASP A 477 -11.86 17.91 -7.82
N THR A 478 -13.16 17.74 -8.09
CA THR A 478 -14.25 17.76 -7.11
C THR A 478 -14.97 16.42 -7.16
N TYR A 479 -14.82 15.61 -6.12
CA TYR A 479 -15.40 14.27 -6.08
C TYR A 479 -16.83 14.32 -5.52
N ARG A 480 -17.84 14.26 -6.40
CA ARG A 480 -19.27 14.20 -6.01
C ARG A 480 -19.85 12.78 -6.15
N GLU A 481 -20.88 12.48 -5.37
CA GLU A 481 -21.55 11.16 -5.38
C GLU A 481 -22.46 10.95 -6.58
N ASP A 482 -23.02 12.00 -7.16
CA ASP A 482 -23.97 11.98 -8.27
C ASP A 482 -23.27 12.13 -9.64
N SER A 483 -22.16 11.43 -9.85
CA SER A 483 -21.34 11.55 -11.05
C SER A 483 -21.63 10.47 -12.11
N ILE A 484 -21.63 10.87 -13.39
CA ILE A 484 -21.62 9.93 -14.52
C ILE A 484 -20.31 9.12 -14.63
N LYS A 485 -19.23 9.56 -13.97
CA LYS A 485 -17.94 8.85 -13.95
C LYS A 485 -17.87 7.80 -12.83
N ASN A 486 -18.92 7.63 -12.03
CA ASN A 486 -18.94 6.68 -10.92
C ASN A 486 -18.66 5.24 -11.35
N GLY A 487 -19.24 4.78 -12.46
CA GLY A 487 -18.98 3.45 -12.98
C GLY A 487 -17.49 3.22 -13.26
N GLU A 488 -16.81 4.21 -13.85
CA GLU A 488 -15.37 4.12 -14.12
C GLU A 488 -14.54 4.25 -12.84
N ARG A 489 -14.94 5.10 -11.89
CA ARG A 489 -14.29 5.25 -10.58
C ARG A 489 -14.36 3.96 -9.78
N GLU A 490 -15.52 3.33 -9.73
CA GLU A 490 -15.71 2.06 -9.04
C GLU A 490 -14.89 0.95 -9.72
N ARG A 491 -14.91 0.88 -11.05
CA ARG A 491 -14.11 -0.09 -11.82
C ARG A 491 -12.61 0.07 -11.53
N ARG A 492 -12.10 1.30 -11.41
CA ARG A 492 -10.72 1.61 -10.96
C ARG A 492 -10.51 1.33 -9.47
N GLY A 493 -11.54 1.50 -8.66
CA GLY A 493 -11.57 1.35 -7.20
C GLY A 493 -11.62 -0.07 -6.67
N LYS A 494 -11.67 -1.10 -7.54
CA LYS A 494 -11.73 -2.53 -7.17
C LYS A 494 -10.50 -3.09 -6.43
N SER A 495 -9.60 -2.24 -5.90
CA SER A 495 -8.47 -2.71 -5.09
C SER A 495 -8.99 -3.32 -3.78
N LYS A 496 -8.61 -4.58 -3.51
CA LYS A 496 -8.92 -5.25 -2.24
C LYS A 496 -8.23 -4.62 -1.03
N ASP A 497 -7.24 -3.77 -1.30
CA ASP A 497 -6.32 -3.17 -0.34
C ASP A 497 -6.46 -1.64 -0.36
N MET A 498 -7.65 -1.11 -0.70
CA MET A 498 -7.94 0.34 -0.72
C MET A 498 -7.64 0.97 0.65
N VAL A 499 -6.94 2.10 0.61
CA VAL A 499 -6.57 2.91 1.79
C VAL A 499 -7.48 4.14 1.82
N VAL A 500 -8.28 4.25 2.89
CA VAL A 500 -9.24 5.35 3.08
C VAL A 500 -8.80 6.22 4.25
N LEU A 501 -8.38 7.45 3.97
CA LEU A 501 -8.09 8.49 4.96
C LEU A 501 -9.03 9.68 4.72
N ASP A 502 -9.86 10.02 5.69
CA ASP A 502 -10.73 11.21 5.68
C ASP A 502 -10.03 12.47 6.19
N VAL A 503 -8.98 12.30 6.99
CA VAL A 503 -8.14 13.36 7.54
C VAL A 503 -6.69 12.99 7.35
N ILE A 504 -5.86 13.96 6.97
CA ILE A 504 -4.43 13.78 6.74
C ILE A 504 -3.66 14.76 7.61
N LEU A 505 -2.75 14.23 8.44
CA LEU A 505 -1.88 15.03 9.28
C LEU A 505 -0.48 15.12 8.66
N PRO A 506 0.23 16.27 8.78
CA PRO A 506 1.55 16.45 8.16
C PRO A 506 2.56 15.35 8.52
N ASN A 507 2.59 14.95 9.79
CA ASN A 507 3.56 13.99 10.30
C ASN A 507 3.14 12.54 10.04
N GLN A 508 1.90 12.27 9.62
CA GLN A 508 1.43 10.93 9.30
C GLN A 508 2.23 10.33 8.14
N ASN A 509 2.50 9.02 8.21
CA ASN A 509 3.25 8.33 7.18
C ASN A 509 2.43 8.22 5.89
N VAL A 510 3.09 8.39 4.74
CA VAL A 510 2.48 8.18 3.42
C VAL A 510 2.25 6.67 3.21
N PRO A 511 1.10 6.27 2.63
CA PRO A 511 0.86 4.88 2.27
C PRO A 511 1.97 4.31 1.37
N VAL A 512 2.40 3.09 1.67
CA VAL A 512 3.51 2.42 0.96
C VAL A 512 3.18 2.20 -0.53
N VAL A 513 1.90 1.90 -0.82
CA VAL A 513 1.37 1.72 -2.18
C VAL A 513 0.36 2.82 -2.44
N LEU A 514 0.80 3.89 -3.09
CA LEU A 514 -0.03 5.07 -3.35
C LEU A 514 -1.24 4.78 -4.23
N GLU A 515 -1.17 3.79 -5.12
CA GLU A 515 -2.27 3.41 -5.99
C GLU A 515 -3.50 2.98 -5.18
N ASN A 516 -3.29 2.36 -4.02
CA ASN A 516 -4.36 1.99 -3.08
C ASN A 516 -4.94 3.19 -2.34
N PHE A 517 -4.17 4.25 -2.17
CA PHE A 517 -4.64 5.51 -1.60
C PHE A 517 -5.44 6.31 -2.63
N TRP A 518 -4.95 6.38 -3.87
CA TRP A 518 -5.61 7.04 -4.99
C TRP A 518 -6.81 6.26 -5.57
N SER A 519 -7.19 5.10 -5.01
CA SER A 519 -8.44 4.43 -5.39
C SER A 519 -9.66 5.01 -4.65
N SER A 520 -9.46 5.64 -3.49
CA SER A 520 -10.53 6.25 -2.69
C SER A 520 -10.75 7.72 -3.06
N SER A 521 -11.99 8.12 -3.37
CA SER A 521 -12.36 9.53 -3.58
C SER A 521 -12.24 10.36 -2.29
N ILE A 522 -12.54 9.75 -1.14
CA ILE A 522 -12.40 10.36 0.18
C ILE A 522 -10.93 10.73 0.43
N SER A 523 -10.02 9.79 0.21
CA SER A 523 -8.57 9.98 0.36
C SER A 523 -8.02 11.09 -0.54
N LYS A 524 -8.48 11.15 -1.80
CA LYS A 524 -8.10 12.23 -2.71
C LYS A 524 -8.58 13.59 -2.20
N THR A 525 -9.83 13.66 -1.77
CA THR A 525 -10.43 14.89 -1.24
C THR A 525 -9.68 15.39 -0.02
N ALA A 526 -9.38 14.49 0.93
CA ALA A 526 -8.59 14.80 2.13
C ALA A 526 -7.18 15.30 1.77
N PHE A 527 -6.52 14.68 0.78
CA PHE A 527 -5.20 15.11 0.33
C PHE A 527 -5.20 16.47 -0.38
N GLN A 528 -6.20 16.74 -1.21
CA GLN A 528 -6.36 18.06 -1.84
C GLN A 528 -6.55 19.14 -0.78
N ALA A 529 -7.41 18.91 0.21
CA ALA A 529 -7.65 19.83 1.31
C ALA A 529 -6.37 20.09 2.13
N PHE A 530 -5.67 19.02 2.52
CA PHE A 530 -4.38 19.09 3.21
C PHE A 530 -3.35 19.91 2.41
N TYR A 531 -3.23 19.65 1.11
CA TYR A 531 -2.23 20.32 0.29
C TYR A 531 -2.56 21.80 0.01
N VAL A 532 -3.84 22.15 -0.16
CA VAL A 532 -4.27 23.55 -0.23
C VAL A 532 -3.95 24.28 1.07
N GLN A 533 -4.29 23.69 2.22
CA GLN A 533 -3.94 24.25 3.53
C GLN A 533 -2.42 24.43 3.68
N TRP A 534 -1.65 23.43 3.26
CA TRP A 534 -0.18 23.48 3.25
C TRP A 534 0.33 24.67 2.43
N LEU A 535 -0.14 24.85 1.19
CA LEU A 535 0.28 25.93 0.31
C LEU A 535 -0.09 27.31 0.86
N THR A 536 -1.30 27.48 1.37
CA THR A 536 -1.76 28.76 1.92
C THR A 536 -0.95 29.22 3.15
N THR A 537 -0.29 28.28 3.84
CA THR A 537 0.52 28.56 5.03
C THR A 537 2.03 28.62 4.73
N ASN A 538 2.53 27.77 3.83
CA ASN A 538 3.96 27.50 3.67
C ASN A 538 4.53 27.89 2.31
N TYR A 539 3.71 28.29 1.32
CA TYR A 539 4.24 28.65 0.01
C TYR A 539 4.98 29.99 0.07
N GLN A 540 6.29 29.93 -0.23
CA GLN A 540 7.21 31.08 -0.20
C GLN A 540 7.68 31.49 -1.60
N GLY A 541 7.00 31.03 -2.64
CA GLY A 541 7.39 31.32 -4.03
C GLY A 541 7.16 32.78 -4.39
N THR A 542 7.98 33.30 -5.31
CA THR A 542 7.87 34.68 -5.80
C THR A 542 6.70 34.90 -6.75
N LYS A 543 6.14 33.83 -7.31
CA LYS A 543 5.07 33.88 -8.32
C LYS A 543 3.71 33.68 -7.67
N PRO A 544 2.67 34.42 -8.11
CA PRO A 544 1.32 34.20 -7.64
C PRO A 544 0.85 32.80 -8.00
N LEU A 545 0.21 32.15 -7.03
CA LEU A 545 -0.30 30.79 -7.13
C LEU A 545 -1.83 30.80 -7.00
N TYR A 546 -2.54 30.44 -8.06
CA TYR A 546 -3.99 30.32 -8.10
C TYR A 546 -4.39 28.87 -7.86
N LEU A 547 -5.24 28.65 -6.86
CA LEU A 547 -5.72 27.33 -6.46
C LEU A 547 -7.18 27.18 -6.88
N GLY A 548 -7.41 26.49 -8.00
CA GLY A 548 -8.73 26.19 -8.55
C GLY A 548 -9.36 25.00 -7.84
N ILE A 549 -9.86 25.21 -6.62
CA ILE A 549 -10.56 24.20 -5.81
C ILE A 549 -12.03 24.60 -5.60
N SER A 550 -12.93 23.61 -5.52
CA SER A 550 -14.34 23.82 -5.21
C SER A 550 -14.58 23.78 -3.69
N PRO A 551 -15.49 24.60 -3.13
CA PRO A 551 -16.30 25.62 -3.80
C PRO A 551 -15.61 26.98 -3.96
N GLN A 552 -14.52 27.22 -3.21
CA GLN A 552 -13.83 28.51 -3.17
C GLN A 552 -12.40 28.38 -3.68
N ALA A 553 -12.08 29.09 -4.75
CA ALA A 553 -10.73 29.24 -5.27
C ALA A 553 -9.94 30.26 -4.45
N TRP A 554 -8.61 30.14 -4.48
CA TRP A 554 -7.71 30.98 -3.69
C TRP A 554 -6.58 31.53 -4.54
N ILE A 555 -6.02 32.67 -4.13
CA ILE A 555 -4.73 33.16 -4.60
C ILE A 555 -3.76 33.22 -3.42
N VAL A 556 -2.55 32.73 -3.63
CA VAL A 556 -1.43 32.81 -2.68
C VAL A 556 -0.32 33.63 -3.33
N SER A 557 -0.02 34.80 -2.76
CA SER A 557 1.02 35.69 -3.26
C SER A 557 1.65 36.48 -2.12
N ALA A 558 2.97 36.67 -2.14
CA ALA A 558 3.70 37.47 -1.15
C ALA A 558 3.30 37.17 0.31
N TRP A 559 3.20 35.88 0.66
CA TRP A 559 2.82 35.39 2.01
C TRP A 559 1.38 35.68 2.43
N ARG A 560 0.54 36.17 1.51
CA ARG A 560 -0.88 36.42 1.75
C ARG A 560 -1.70 35.40 0.97
N THR A 561 -2.74 34.94 1.62
CA THR A 561 -3.77 34.10 1.02
C THR A 561 -5.07 34.87 1.03
N SER A 562 -5.75 34.95 -0.11
CA SER A 562 -7.08 35.54 -0.20
C SER A 562 -7.99 34.69 -1.10
N PRO A 563 -9.31 34.68 -0.84
CA PRO A 563 -10.28 34.12 -1.77
C PRO A 563 -10.13 34.75 -3.16
N PHE A 564 -10.32 33.97 -4.22
CA PHE A 564 -10.31 34.43 -5.61
C PHE A 564 -11.59 34.01 -6.33
N PRO A 565 -12.73 34.72 -6.11
CA PRO A 565 -14.04 34.27 -6.56
C PRO A 565 -14.19 34.08 -8.08
N ARG A 566 -13.37 34.75 -8.90
CA ARG A 566 -13.37 34.60 -10.37
C ARG A 566 -13.13 33.16 -10.83
N LEU A 567 -12.36 32.38 -10.07
CA LEU A 567 -12.09 30.98 -10.38
C LEU A 567 -13.00 30.00 -9.61
N ASN A 568 -14.06 30.49 -8.96
CA ASN A 568 -15.06 29.63 -8.35
C ASN A 568 -15.90 28.97 -9.45
N CYS A 569 -15.88 27.64 -9.51
CA CYS A 569 -16.73 26.88 -10.42
C CYS A 569 -17.12 25.53 -9.82
N THR A 570 -18.25 25.00 -10.28
CA THR A 570 -18.77 23.70 -9.83
C THR A 570 -18.20 22.52 -10.61
N HIS A 571 -17.46 22.76 -11.71
CA HIS A 571 -16.86 21.72 -12.57
C HIS A 571 -16.31 20.55 -11.74
N GLU A 572 -16.76 19.34 -12.09
CA GLU A 572 -16.42 18.13 -11.36
C GLU A 572 -14.93 17.79 -11.51
N GLU A 573 -14.38 17.87 -12.72
CA GLU A 573 -13.05 17.35 -13.01
C GLU A 573 -12.06 18.45 -13.36
N ALA A 574 -10.78 18.15 -13.13
CA ALA A 574 -9.70 19.07 -13.42
C ALA A 574 -9.57 19.36 -14.93
N ASP A 575 -9.93 18.41 -15.81
CA ASP A 575 -9.90 18.59 -17.25
C ASP A 575 -10.79 19.73 -17.73
N ASP A 576 -12.04 19.76 -17.29
CA ASP A 576 -13.02 20.81 -17.60
C ASP A 576 -12.60 22.14 -16.96
N ARG A 577 -12.21 22.09 -15.67
CA ARG A 577 -11.79 23.28 -14.91
C ARG A 577 -10.54 23.94 -15.50
N MET A 578 -9.65 23.18 -16.13
CA MET A 578 -8.51 23.75 -16.86
C MET A 578 -8.95 24.64 -18.02
N MET A 579 -10.02 24.28 -18.73
CA MET A 579 -10.57 25.11 -19.82
C MET A 579 -11.13 26.43 -19.26
N PHE A 580 -11.84 26.36 -18.13
CA PHE A 580 -12.32 27.54 -17.41
C PHE A 580 -11.20 28.49 -16.99
N HIS A 581 -10.08 27.96 -16.50
CA HIS A 581 -8.90 28.77 -16.15
C HIS A 581 -8.26 29.44 -17.38
N VAL A 582 -8.16 28.75 -18.53
CA VAL A 582 -7.67 29.37 -19.78
C VAL A 582 -8.59 30.53 -20.18
N GLN A 583 -9.91 30.32 -20.15
CA GLN A 583 -10.89 31.35 -20.47
C GLN A 583 -10.77 32.57 -19.56
N ASP A 584 -10.66 32.36 -18.25
CA ASP A 584 -10.54 33.45 -17.28
C ASP A 584 -9.28 34.29 -17.53
N ILE A 585 -8.13 33.66 -17.80
CA ILE A 585 -6.88 34.35 -18.12
C ILE A 585 -7.04 35.20 -19.39
N LEU A 586 -7.56 34.60 -20.47
CA LEU A 586 -7.74 35.31 -21.76
C LEU A 586 -8.74 36.46 -21.66
N SER A 587 -9.80 36.30 -20.86
CA SER A 587 -10.84 37.33 -20.70
C SER A 587 -10.35 38.57 -19.94
N HIS A 588 -9.26 38.45 -19.18
CA HIS A 588 -8.77 39.52 -18.30
C HIS A 588 -7.36 40.01 -18.65
N ARG A 589 -6.67 39.38 -19.61
CA ARG A 589 -5.42 39.88 -20.16
C ARG A 589 -5.68 40.61 -21.47
N THR A 590 -5.03 41.75 -21.64
CA THR A 590 -5.04 42.48 -22.91
C THR A 590 -3.83 42.10 -23.75
N GLY A 591 -4.06 41.77 -25.02
CA GLY A 591 -3.00 41.52 -26.00
C GLY A 591 -2.57 40.05 -26.13
N PRO A 592 -1.53 39.80 -26.94
CA PRO A 592 -0.99 38.47 -27.21
C PRO A 592 -0.71 37.63 -25.96
N THR A 593 -1.41 36.51 -25.84
CA THR A 593 -1.26 35.60 -24.70
C THR A 593 -0.66 34.25 -25.12
N SER A 594 0.24 33.75 -24.28
CA SER A 594 0.95 32.47 -24.46
C SER A 594 0.85 31.71 -23.15
N LEU A 595 0.41 30.46 -23.18
CA LEU A 595 0.11 29.67 -21.98
C LEU A 595 0.76 28.29 -22.05
N THR A 596 1.05 27.73 -20.88
CA THR A 596 1.50 26.35 -20.73
C THR A 596 0.51 25.55 -19.90
N LEU A 597 0.07 24.40 -20.41
CA LEU A 597 -0.76 23.46 -19.65
C LEU A 597 0.00 22.17 -19.41
N SER A 598 -0.11 21.61 -18.22
CA SER A 598 0.43 20.29 -17.90
C SER A 598 -0.69 19.31 -17.57
N SER A 599 -0.99 18.45 -18.54
CA SER A 599 -1.82 17.27 -18.34
C SER A 599 -1.36 16.13 -19.26
N GLY A 600 -1.55 14.89 -18.80
CA GLY A 600 -1.34 13.69 -19.61
C GLY A 600 -2.63 13.15 -20.22
N ASP A 601 -3.77 13.76 -19.91
CA ASP A 601 -5.07 13.27 -20.33
C ASP A 601 -5.35 13.59 -21.81
N THR A 602 -5.97 12.65 -22.51
CA THR A 602 -6.41 12.84 -23.89
C THR A 602 -7.69 13.67 -23.99
N ASP A 603 -8.54 13.66 -22.97
CA ASP A 603 -9.75 14.52 -22.94
C ASP A 603 -9.31 15.98 -22.94
N VAL A 604 -8.35 16.35 -22.07
CA VAL A 604 -7.73 17.68 -22.06
C VAL A 604 -7.15 18.03 -23.43
N PHE A 605 -6.41 17.13 -24.07
CA PHE A 605 -5.86 17.41 -25.39
C PHE A 605 -6.92 17.69 -26.45
N VAL A 606 -7.98 16.89 -26.50
CA VAL A 606 -9.09 17.07 -27.44
C VAL A 606 -9.81 18.41 -27.18
N CYS A 607 -10.09 18.73 -25.92
CA CYS A 607 -10.74 19.98 -25.54
C CYS A 607 -9.88 21.20 -25.91
N LEU A 608 -8.57 21.17 -25.62
CA LEU A 608 -7.68 22.28 -25.95
C LEU A 608 -7.62 22.53 -27.46
N LEU A 609 -7.53 21.48 -28.29
CA LEU A 609 -7.53 21.63 -29.75
C LEU A 609 -8.84 22.27 -30.24
N TYR A 610 -9.99 21.82 -29.71
CA TYR A 610 -11.29 22.41 -30.04
C TYR A 610 -11.36 23.89 -29.64
N HIS A 611 -11.02 24.24 -28.39
CA HIS A 611 -11.19 25.61 -27.91
C HIS A 611 -10.18 26.60 -28.48
N ILE A 612 -8.96 26.17 -28.84
CA ILE A 612 -8.05 27.02 -29.62
C ILE A 612 -8.75 27.43 -30.92
N THR A 613 -9.29 26.47 -31.66
CA THR A 613 -9.94 26.71 -32.96
C THR A 613 -11.20 27.54 -32.83
N VAL A 614 -12.05 27.25 -31.85
CA VAL A 614 -13.43 27.80 -31.81
C VAL A 614 -13.56 29.06 -30.96
N ASN A 615 -12.78 29.20 -29.86
CA ASN A 615 -13.07 30.20 -28.83
C ASN A 615 -11.91 31.15 -28.53
N TRP A 616 -10.66 30.65 -28.53
CA TRP A 616 -9.57 31.37 -27.86
C TRP A 616 -8.66 32.18 -28.80
N ARG A 617 -8.60 31.85 -30.09
CA ARG A 617 -7.85 32.64 -31.09
C ARG A 617 -8.29 34.11 -31.09
N ASP A 618 -9.61 34.33 -31.12
CA ASP A 618 -10.20 35.68 -31.15
C ASP A 618 -10.06 36.43 -29.83
N LEU A 619 -9.79 35.71 -28.73
CA LEU A 619 -9.49 36.28 -27.41
C LEU A 619 -7.98 36.57 -27.20
N GLY A 620 -7.18 36.51 -28.27
CA GLY A 620 -5.76 36.87 -28.25
C GLY A 620 -4.82 35.75 -27.83
N LEU A 621 -5.28 34.49 -27.78
CA LEU A 621 -4.39 33.34 -27.59
C LEU A 621 -3.51 33.12 -28.82
N GLN A 622 -2.20 33.36 -28.69
CA GLN A 622 -1.22 33.12 -29.76
C GLN A 622 -0.58 31.74 -29.65
N GLU A 623 -0.14 31.38 -28.46
CA GLU A 623 0.58 30.13 -28.25
C GLU A 623 -0.01 29.33 -27.09
N LEU A 624 -0.26 28.05 -27.35
CA LEU A 624 -0.62 27.09 -26.31
C LEU A 624 0.32 25.90 -26.33
N TRP A 625 0.97 25.64 -25.20
CA TRP A 625 1.96 24.58 -25.03
C TRP A 625 1.45 23.50 -24.08
N LEU A 626 1.33 22.26 -24.55
CA LEU A 626 0.91 21.14 -23.71
C LEU A 626 2.11 20.28 -23.27
N VAL A 627 2.40 20.30 -21.97
CA VAL A 627 3.43 19.47 -21.34
C VAL A 627 2.85 18.12 -20.97
N ARG A 628 3.13 17.11 -21.80
CA ARG A 628 2.85 15.70 -21.50
C ARG A 628 4.07 15.04 -20.89
N ASN A 629 3.83 14.27 -19.84
CA ASN A 629 4.86 13.50 -19.16
C ASN A 629 4.43 12.02 -19.19
N SER A 630 4.81 11.32 -20.26
CA SER A 630 4.46 9.92 -20.48
C SER A 630 5.67 9.03 -20.21
N GLY A 631 5.64 8.31 -19.08
CA GLY A 631 6.74 7.43 -18.68
C GLY A 631 8.04 8.18 -18.41
N VAL A 632 9.11 7.84 -19.14
CA VAL A 632 10.47 8.37 -18.93
C VAL A 632 10.75 9.64 -19.76
N LYS A 633 9.92 9.96 -20.76
CA LYS A 633 10.16 11.09 -21.68
C LYS A 633 9.14 12.21 -21.46
N ARG A 634 9.64 13.41 -21.18
CA ARG A 634 8.88 14.66 -21.20
C ARG A 634 8.73 15.11 -22.65
N SER A 635 7.52 15.48 -23.07
CA SER A 635 7.24 16.06 -24.38
C SER A 635 6.45 17.35 -24.22
N ILE A 636 6.85 18.40 -24.93
CA ILE A 636 6.16 19.70 -24.93
C ILE A 636 5.59 19.94 -26.33
N LEU A 637 4.27 19.93 -26.46
CA LEU A 637 3.59 19.98 -27.76
C LEU A 637 3.08 21.41 -28.05
N PRO A 638 3.38 22.00 -29.23
CA PRO A 638 2.81 23.27 -29.67
C PRO A 638 1.38 23.04 -30.20
N LEU A 639 0.37 23.24 -29.37
CA LEU A 639 -1.02 22.97 -29.77
C LEU A 639 -1.52 23.96 -30.84
N HIS A 640 -1.00 25.18 -30.85
CA HIS A 640 -1.31 26.20 -31.86
C HIS A 640 -0.93 25.72 -33.27
N ASP A 641 0.29 25.18 -33.45
CA ASP A 641 0.74 24.61 -34.72
C ASP A 641 0.02 23.30 -35.07
N ILE A 642 -0.28 22.47 -34.06
CA ILE A 642 -1.05 21.24 -34.28
C ILE A 642 -2.45 21.56 -34.82
N CYS A 643 -3.13 22.59 -34.29
CA CYS A 643 -4.43 23.01 -34.80
C CYS A 643 -4.34 23.45 -36.27
N ILE A 644 -3.30 24.19 -36.65
CA ILE A 644 -3.04 24.59 -38.04
C ILE A 644 -2.85 23.36 -38.93
N SER A 645 -2.03 22.40 -38.48
CA SER A 645 -1.74 21.17 -39.25
C SER A 645 -2.95 20.24 -39.39
N LEU A 646 -3.85 20.20 -38.41
CA LEU A 646 -5.04 19.34 -38.45
C LEU A 646 -6.21 19.98 -39.20
N GLY A 647 -6.27 21.32 -39.24
CA GLY A 647 -7.36 22.08 -39.84
C GLY A 647 -8.56 22.28 -38.90
N ASP A 648 -9.30 23.35 -39.15
CA ASP A 648 -10.40 23.80 -38.28
C ASP A 648 -11.57 22.80 -38.28
N GLU A 649 -11.87 22.18 -39.42
CA GLU A 649 -12.98 21.24 -39.55
C GLU A 649 -12.76 19.96 -38.72
N LEU A 650 -11.59 19.35 -38.83
CA LEU A 650 -11.24 18.15 -38.06
C LEU A 650 -11.19 18.48 -36.56
N THR A 651 -10.58 19.61 -36.17
CA THR A 651 -10.48 20.00 -34.76
C THR A 651 -11.85 20.23 -34.11
N LYS A 652 -12.82 20.80 -34.85
CA LYS A 652 -14.22 20.93 -34.42
C LYS A 652 -14.92 19.59 -34.21
N CYS A 653 -14.58 18.57 -35.00
CA CYS A 653 -15.14 17.23 -34.86
C CYS A 653 -14.59 16.43 -33.67
N LEU A 654 -13.42 16.80 -33.12
CA LEU A 654 -12.71 15.94 -32.16
C LEU A 654 -13.50 15.63 -30.88
N PRO A 655 -14.21 16.58 -30.23
CA PRO A 655 -15.03 16.27 -29.06
C PRO A 655 -16.10 15.21 -29.36
N ALA A 656 -16.86 15.39 -30.44
CA ALA A 656 -17.90 14.45 -30.87
C ALA A 656 -17.32 13.08 -31.19
N LEU A 657 -16.29 13.05 -32.04
CA LEU A 657 -15.60 11.84 -32.44
C LEU A 657 -15.09 11.07 -31.23
N HIS A 658 -14.46 11.78 -30.29
CA HIS A 658 -13.86 11.16 -29.12
C HIS A 658 -14.91 10.60 -28.15
N ALA A 659 -16.00 11.34 -27.91
CA ALA A 659 -17.12 10.89 -27.08
C ALA A 659 -17.88 9.72 -27.72
N LEU A 660 -18.22 9.79 -29.01
CA LEU A 660 -18.98 8.76 -29.73
C LEU A 660 -18.21 7.44 -29.87
N THR A 661 -16.90 7.48 -29.99
CA THR A 661 -16.09 6.25 -30.22
C THR A 661 -15.57 5.64 -28.93
N GLY A 662 -15.85 6.27 -27.78
CA GLY A 662 -15.58 5.75 -26.44
C GLY A 662 -14.56 6.59 -25.67
N CYS A 663 -14.98 7.11 -24.53
CA CYS A 663 -14.16 7.83 -23.55
C CYS A 663 -14.37 7.23 -22.13
N ASP A 664 -14.17 8.00 -21.06
CA ASP A 664 -14.37 7.48 -19.69
C ASP A 664 -15.86 7.30 -19.32
N THR A 665 -16.78 7.95 -20.05
CA THR A 665 -18.24 7.94 -19.77
C THR A 665 -19.07 7.32 -20.88
N THR A 666 -18.44 6.86 -21.97
CA THR A 666 -19.10 6.25 -23.13
C THR A 666 -18.40 4.96 -23.57
N SER A 667 -19.13 4.03 -24.17
CA SER A 667 -18.58 2.75 -24.63
C SER A 667 -17.64 2.89 -25.82
N LYS A 668 -16.64 2.01 -25.89
CA LYS A 668 -15.90 1.78 -27.13
C LYS A 668 -16.82 1.18 -28.19
N ILE A 669 -17.08 1.94 -29.25
CA ILE A 669 -17.76 1.45 -30.47
C ILE A 669 -16.71 0.99 -31.48
N SER A 670 -15.80 1.87 -31.88
CA SER A 670 -14.74 1.58 -32.86
C SER A 670 -13.34 1.86 -32.29
N THR A 671 -12.31 1.70 -33.11
CA THR A 671 -10.95 2.16 -32.74
C THR A 671 -10.81 3.65 -33.04
N LYS A 672 -9.96 4.35 -32.27
CA LYS A 672 -9.70 5.77 -32.49
C LYS A 672 -9.11 6.05 -33.89
N LEU A 673 -8.31 5.11 -34.42
CA LEU A 673 -7.80 5.18 -35.79
C LEU A 673 -8.91 5.04 -36.83
N ALA A 674 -9.80 4.05 -36.68
CA ALA A 674 -10.91 3.84 -37.62
C ALA A 674 -11.84 5.06 -37.65
N ALA A 675 -12.15 5.63 -36.49
CA ALA A 675 -12.95 6.86 -36.41
C ALA A 675 -12.26 8.08 -37.06
N LEU A 676 -10.94 8.22 -36.85
CA LEU A 676 -10.15 9.29 -37.46
C LEU A 676 -10.07 9.15 -38.98
N ASN A 677 -10.01 7.93 -39.50
CA ASN A 677 -10.10 7.70 -40.94
C ASN A 677 -11.51 8.01 -41.45
N ALA A 678 -12.55 7.52 -40.77
CA ALA A 678 -13.94 7.71 -41.17
C ALA A 678 -14.34 9.19 -41.24
N VAL A 679 -13.94 10.03 -40.27
CA VAL A 679 -14.27 11.47 -40.28
C VAL A 679 -13.53 12.25 -41.37
N ARG A 680 -12.40 11.71 -41.86
CA ARG A 680 -11.57 12.36 -42.88
C ARG A 680 -11.96 11.97 -44.31
N GLU A 681 -12.83 10.98 -44.47
CA GLU A 681 -13.47 10.72 -45.76
C GLU A 681 -14.37 11.90 -46.14
N PRO A 682 -14.50 12.22 -47.44
CA PRO A 682 -15.35 13.31 -47.91
C PRO A 682 -16.76 13.23 -47.31
N GLU A 683 -17.31 14.39 -46.93
CA GLU A 683 -18.67 14.57 -46.39
C GLU A 683 -18.94 13.92 -45.02
N ASN A 684 -18.08 13.05 -44.49
CA ASN A 684 -18.37 12.36 -43.23
C ASN A 684 -18.20 13.25 -41.98
N SER A 685 -17.46 14.36 -42.06
CA SER A 685 -17.33 15.33 -40.98
C SER A 685 -18.66 15.97 -40.61
N CYS A 686 -19.52 16.27 -41.59
CA CYS A 686 -20.82 16.91 -41.38
C CYS A 686 -21.77 16.04 -40.55
N LEU A 687 -21.55 14.71 -40.54
CA LEU A 687 -22.36 13.76 -39.79
C LEU A 687 -22.30 13.96 -38.27
N ILE A 688 -21.22 14.57 -37.76
CA ILE A 688 -21.01 14.77 -36.32
C ILE A 688 -20.80 16.24 -35.91
N LEU A 689 -20.63 17.16 -36.87
CA LEU A 689 -20.55 18.60 -36.57
C LEU A 689 -21.83 19.17 -35.96
N ASN A 690 -22.98 18.52 -36.18
CA ASN A 690 -24.27 18.92 -35.61
C ASN A 690 -24.38 18.71 -34.08
N PHE A 691 -23.34 18.17 -33.44
CA PHE A 691 -23.29 18.05 -31.98
C PHE A 691 -22.99 19.37 -31.27
N ASP A 692 -22.56 20.41 -32.01
CA ASP A 692 -22.30 21.73 -31.45
C ASP A 692 -23.59 22.56 -31.22
N CYS A 693 -24.76 21.99 -31.50
CA CYS A 693 -26.06 22.63 -31.29
C CYS A 693 -26.49 22.57 -29.80
N PRO A 694 -27.26 23.57 -29.29
CA PRO A 694 -27.76 23.58 -27.91
C PRO A 694 -28.70 22.43 -27.56
N GLN A 695 -29.34 21.84 -28.57
CA GLN A 695 -30.20 20.67 -28.43
C GLN A 695 -29.92 19.69 -29.56
N LEU A 696 -29.87 18.41 -29.23
CA LEU A 696 -29.66 17.34 -30.20
C LEU A 696 -30.99 17.00 -30.90
N THR A 697 -31.04 17.16 -32.22
CA THR A 697 -32.21 16.84 -33.04
C THR A 697 -32.21 15.36 -33.46
N GLU A 698 -33.37 14.81 -33.84
CA GLU A 698 -33.42 13.43 -34.37
C GLU A 698 -32.57 13.25 -35.64
N SER A 699 -32.52 14.28 -36.50
CA SER A 699 -31.62 14.25 -37.67
C SER A 699 -30.15 14.15 -37.26
N ALA A 700 -29.73 14.88 -36.23
CA ALA A 700 -28.36 14.78 -35.71
C ALA A 700 -28.05 13.42 -35.08
N ILE A 701 -29.04 12.78 -34.44
CA ILE A 701 -28.92 11.41 -33.92
C ILE A 701 -28.71 10.44 -35.08
N GLN A 702 -29.53 10.52 -36.14
CA GLN A 702 -29.41 9.65 -37.31
C GLN A 702 -28.05 9.83 -37.99
N MET A 703 -27.61 11.06 -38.21
CA MET A 703 -26.30 11.34 -38.82
C MET A 703 -25.13 10.77 -37.97
N ALA A 704 -25.19 10.91 -36.65
CA ALA A 704 -24.17 10.35 -35.77
C ALA A 704 -24.19 8.80 -35.75
N GLU A 705 -25.36 8.20 -35.91
CA GLU A 705 -25.48 6.75 -36.10
C GLU A 705 -24.80 6.30 -37.40
N THR A 706 -25.10 6.98 -38.52
CA THR A 706 -24.44 6.76 -39.82
C THR A 706 -22.93 6.88 -39.70
N PHE A 707 -22.43 7.90 -38.99
CA PHE A 707 -21.00 8.06 -38.75
C PHE A 707 -20.40 6.86 -37.99
N LEU A 708 -21.07 6.38 -36.94
CA LEU A 708 -20.63 5.22 -36.17
C LEU A 708 -20.66 3.93 -37.00
N VAL A 709 -21.64 3.75 -37.89
CA VAL A 709 -21.68 2.64 -38.85
C VAL A 709 -20.47 2.70 -39.78
N LYS A 710 -20.16 3.86 -40.36
CA LYS A 710 -18.97 4.07 -41.20
C LYS A 710 -17.66 3.85 -40.44
N CYS A 711 -17.63 4.12 -39.13
CA CYS A 711 -16.48 3.80 -38.27
C CYS A 711 -16.25 2.28 -38.10
N LEU A 712 -17.31 1.48 -38.14
CA LEU A 712 -17.26 0.02 -37.97
C LEU A 712 -17.03 -0.70 -39.29
N LYS A 713 -17.69 -0.24 -40.34
CA LYS A 713 -17.62 -0.78 -41.70
C LYS A 713 -17.38 0.37 -42.68
N PRO A 714 -16.10 0.70 -42.96
CA PRO A 714 -15.76 1.75 -43.92
C PRO A 714 -16.36 1.47 -45.30
N SER A 715 -16.72 2.53 -46.03
CA SER A 715 -17.26 2.46 -47.41
C SER A 715 -18.56 1.66 -47.56
N THR A 716 -19.35 1.55 -46.50
CA THR A 716 -20.68 0.92 -46.55
C THR A 716 -21.77 1.95 -46.84
N ASP A 717 -22.82 1.52 -47.54
CA ASP A 717 -24.06 2.30 -47.77
C ASP A 717 -25.10 2.10 -46.66
N LEU A 718 -24.73 1.39 -45.58
CA LEU A 718 -25.61 1.15 -44.45
C LEU A 718 -25.57 2.37 -43.52
N GLU A 719 -26.72 2.73 -42.96
CA GLU A 719 -26.84 3.94 -42.14
C GLU A 719 -27.15 3.63 -40.67
N THR A 720 -27.77 2.48 -40.38
CA THR A 720 -28.19 2.14 -39.01
C THR A 720 -27.44 0.95 -38.42
N PHE A 721 -27.42 0.88 -37.09
CA PHE A 721 -26.87 -0.27 -36.38
C PHE A 721 -27.69 -1.54 -36.61
N ASP A 722 -29.00 -1.42 -36.77
CA ASP A 722 -29.87 -2.56 -37.08
C ASP A 722 -29.55 -3.13 -38.46
N ASP A 723 -29.36 -2.30 -39.49
CA ASP A 723 -28.95 -2.76 -40.81
C ASP A 723 -27.58 -3.47 -40.76
N LEU A 724 -26.65 -2.93 -39.97
CA LEU A 724 -25.33 -3.53 -39.78
C LEU A 724 -25.42 -4.88 -39.04
N ARG A 725 -26.34 -5.03 -38.08
CA ARG A 725 -26.62 -6.29 -37.40
C ARG A 725 -27.19 -7.33 -38.35
N ILE A 726 -28.18 -6.95 -39.16
CA ILE A 726 -28.82 -7.82 -40.15
C ILE A 726 -27.78 -8.30 -41.17
N ALA A 727 -27.02 -7.38 -41.77
CA ALA A 727 -25.98 -7.71 -42.73
C ALA A 727 -24.88 -8.63 -42.14
N ALA A 728 -24.53 -8.44 -40.86
CA ALA A 728 -23.57 -9.31 -40.17
C ALA A 728 -24.13 -10.71 -39.91
N PHE A 729 -25.44 -10.84 -39.71
CA PHE A 729 -26.11 -12.13 -39.56
C PHE A 729 -26.16 -12.88 -40.90
N ASP A 730 -26.61 -12.22 -41.97
CA ASP A 730 -26.76 -12.83 -43.30
C ASP A 730 -25.44 -13.33 -43.88
N SER A 731 -24.36 -12.58 -43.64
CA SER A 731 -23.01 -12.96 -44.08
C SER A 731 -22.34 -14.03 -43.23
N ASN A 732 -22.97 -14.47 -42.13
CA ASN A 732 -22.39 -15.32 -41.09
C ASN A 732 -21.01 -14.85 -40.58
N ALA A 733 -20.69 -13.55 -40.76
CA ALA A 733 -19.33 -13.02 -40.58
C ALA A 733 -18.84 -13.07 -39.14
N LEU A 734 -19.77 -13.12 -38.18
CA LEU A 734 -19.48 -13.13 -36.75
C LEU A 734 -19.58 -14.52 -36.10
N ASN A 735 -19.95 -15.57 -36.87
CA ASN A 735 -20.36 -16.87 -36.31
C ASN A 735 -21.33 -16.73 -35.13
N MET A 736 -22.15 -15.67 -35.18
CA MET A 736 -23.12 -15.28 -34.16
C MET A 736 -22.57 -15.14 -32.74
N ASP A 737 -21.41 -14.50 -32.57
CA ASP A 737 -20.92 -14.06 -31.26
C ASP A 737 -21.57 -12.72 -30.86
N PHE A 738 -22.58 -12.75 -29.98
CA PHE A 738 -23.25 -11.53 -29.47
C PHE A 738 -22.33 -10.62 -28.63
N GLU A 739 -21.12 -11.06 -28.30
CA GLU A 739 -20.08 -10.17 -27.76
C GLU A 739 -19.53 -9.19 -28.82
N ARG A 740 -19.58 -9.61 -30.10
CA ARG A 740 -19.02 -8.89 -31.26
C ARG A 740 -20.09 -8.35 -32.19
N THR A 741 -21.29 -8.91 -32.18
CA THR A 741 -22.46 -8.33 -32.85
C THR A 741 -22.68 -6.92 -32.33
N THR A 742 -22.86 -5.97 -33.24
CA THR A 742 -23.13 -4.57 -32.91
C THR A 742 -24.39 -4.45 -32.07
N CYS A 743 -24.55 -3.41 -31.25
CA CYS A 743 -25.82 -3.18 -30.51
C CYS A 743 -26.95 -2.79 -31.46
N THR A 744 -28.20 -2.77 -31.00
CA THR A 744 -29.34 -2.25 -31.80
C THR A 744 -29.28 -0.74 -31.98
N SER A 745 -30.01 -0.20 -32.96
CA SER A 745 -30.14 1.27 -33.16
C SER A 745 -30.73 1.95 -31.91
N THR A 746 -31.61 1.26 -31.18
CA THR A 746 -32.14 1.75 -29.89
C THR A 746 -31.03 1.98 -28.86
N ASN A 747 -30.12 1.01 -28.70
CA ASN A 747 -28.98 1.14 -27.79
C ASN A 747 -27.90 2.09 -28.33
N ALA A 748 -27.72 2.15 -29.65
CA ALA A 748 -26.87 3.13 -30.31
C ALA A 748 -27.35 4.55 -30.04
N ARG A 749 -28.66 4.83 -30.14
CA ARG A 749 -29.27 6.12 -29.78
C ARG A 749 -28.97 6.52 -28.34
N LYS A 750 -29.12 5.60 -27.37
CA LYS A 750 -28.75 5.87 -25.96
C LYS A 750 -27.26 6.19 -25.81
N HIS A 751 -26.40 5.54 -26.59
CA HIS A 751 -24.96 5.82 -26.62
C HIS A 751 -24.62 7.17 -27.25
N ILE A 752 -25.27 7.53 -28.35
CA ILE A 752 -25.17 8.82 -29.05
C ILE A 752 -25.56 9.96 -28.10
N LEU A 753 -26.68 9.82 -27.37
CA LEU A 753 -27.11 10.78 -26.36
C LEU A 753 -26.06 11.00 -25.27
N ARG A 754 -25.44 9.93 -24.75
CA ARG A 754 -24.33 10.03 -23.79
C ARG A 754 -23.11 10.72 -24.40
N GLY A 755 -22.80 10.41 -25.66
CA GLY A 755 -21.73 11.05 -26.42
C GLY A 755 -21.93 12.56 -26.54
N TYR A 756 -23.15 12.98 -26.89
CA TYR A 756 -23.53 14.39 -26.94
C TYR A 756 -23.42 15.06 -25.56
N TYR A 757 -23.95 14.43 -24.50
CA TYR A 757 -23.83 14.95 -23.14
C TYR A 757 -22.37 15.16 -22.73
N GLN A 758 -21.51 14.17 -22.97
CA GLN A 758 -20.09 14.29 -22.64
C GLN A 758 -19.39 15.38 -23.46
N GLN A 759 -19.72 15.52 -24.74
CA GLN A 759 -19.21 16.63 -25.54
C GLN A 759 -19.65 17.98 -24.98
N GLN A 760 -20.92 18.12 -24.59
CA GLN A 760 -21.42 19.40 -24.05
C GLN A 760 -20.73 19.78 -22.75
N LEU A 761 -20.35 18.81 -21.90
CA LEU A 761 -19.49 19.07 -20.74
C LEU A 761 -18.17 19.73 -21.16
N TRP A 762 -17.52 19.20 -22.21
CA TRP A 762 -16.26 19.74 -22.72
C TRP A 762 -16.43 21.11 -23.39
N VAL A 763 -17.40 21.26 -24.30
CA VAL A 763 -17.60 22.49 -25.07
C VAL A 763 -18.05 23.66 -24.19
N GLN A 764 -18.83 23.39 -23.12
CA GLN A 764 -19.28 24.42 -22.20
C GLN A 764 -18.27 24.72 -21.08
N ALA A 765 -17.27 23.85 -20.85
CA ALA A 765 -16.31 23.95 -19.75
C ALA A 765 -15.61 25.32 -19.60
N PRO A 766 -15.23 26.04 -20.67
CA PRO A 766 -14.65 27.38 -20.52
C PRO A 766 -15.62 28.39 -19.89
N PHE A 767 -16.93 28.18 -20.01
CA PHE A 767 -17.95 29.16 -19.72
C PHE A 767 -18.78 28.82 -18.47
N ARG A 768 -19.10 27.54 -18.28
CA ARG A 768 -19.96 27.06 -17.18
C ARG A 768 -19.88 25.54 -17.03
N ASP A 769 -20.24 25.06 -15.84
CA ASP A 769 -20.49 23.63 -15.63
C ASP A 769 -21.80 23.23 -16.31
N ALA A 770 -21.71 22.43 -17.38
CA ALA A 770 -22.89 22.03 -18.15
C ALA A 770 -23.87 21.15 -17.35
N THR A 771 -23.44 20.54 -16.23
CA THR A 771 -24.34 19.78 -15.34
C THR A 771 -25.41 20.66 -14.69
N LEU A 772 -25.23 21.99 -14.68
CA LEU A 772 -26.22 22.95 -14.18
C LEU A 772 -27.38 23.19 -15.15
N ILE A 773 -27.21 22.89 -16.43
CA ILE A 773 -28.21 23.15 -17.48
C ILE A 773 -28.66 21.88 -18.22
N MET A 774 -27.95 20.76 -18.03
CA MET A 774 -28.27 19.48 -18.66
C MET A 774 -28.43 18.37 -17.63
N ASN A 775 -29.55 17.67 -17.69
CA ASN A 775 -29.82 16.50 -16.85
C ASN A 775 -29.33 15.22 -17.56
N ALA A 776 -28.34 14.53 -16.97
CA ALA A 776 -27.81 13.27 -17.51
C ALA A 776 -28.89 12.21 -17.79
N GLU A 777 -29.97 12.15 -17.00
CA GLU A 777 -31.06 11.18 -17.20
C GLU A 777 -31.84 11.40 -18.50
N SER A 778 -31.79 12.61 -19.07
CA SER A 778 -32.33 12.91 -20.41
C SER A 778 -31.41 12.46 -21.54
N TYR A 779 -30.17 12.07 -21.24
CA TYR A 779 -29.12 11.77 -22.23
C TYR A 779 -28.55 10.35 -22.09
N GLY A 780 -29.41 9.36 -21.88
CA GLY A 780 -29.03 7.94 -21.93
C GLY A 780 -28.34 7.42 -20.67
N PHE A 781 -28.53 8.11 -19.54
CA PHE A 781 -28.23 7.60 -18.20
C PHE A 781 -29.54 7.34 -17.43
N VAL A 782 -29.49 6.44 -16.45
CA VAL A 782 -30.60 6.14 -15.55
C VAL A 782 -30.08 6.06 -14.12
N ARG A 783 -30.86 6.56 -13.15
CA ARG A 783 -30.51 6.48 -11.74
C ARG A 783 -30.85 5.09 -11.17
N ARG A 784 -29.87 4.46 -10.53
CA ARG A 784 -30.02 3.22 -9.75
C ARG A 784 -29.50 3.45 -8.33
N GLY A 785 -30.40 3.72 -7.39
CA GLY A 785 -30.02 4.17 -6.04
C GLY A 785 -29.42 5.59 -6.08
N SER A 786 -28.26 5.78 -5.47
CA SER A 786 -27.51 7.05 -5.53
C SER A 786 -26.69 7.22 -6.81
N LEU A 787 -26.58 6.20 -7.66
CA LEU A 787 -25.67 6.18 -8.80
C LEU A 787 -26.36 6.47 -10.13
N LEU A 788 -25.73 7.27 -10.96
CA LEU A 788 -26.04 7.38 -12.38
C LEU A 788 -25.30 6.29 -13.15
N VAL A 789 -26.03 5.47 -13.88
CA VAL A 789 -25.46 4.40 -14.71
C VAL A 789 -25.95 4.52 -16.16
N PRO A 790 -25.19 4.02 -17.14
CA PRO A 790 -25.64 3.99 -18.53
C PRO A 790 -26.93 3.20 -18.69
N GLU A 791 -27.91 3.79 -19.37
CA GLU A 791 -29.12 3.10 -19.73
C GLU A 791 -28.85 2.12 -20.88
N ILE A 792 -29.17 0.85 -20.65
CA ILE A 792 -29.12 -0.22 -21.64
C ILE A 792 -30.55 -0.75 -21.78
N VAL A 793 -31.08 -0.66 -23.00
CA VAL A 793 -32.44 -1.09 -23.33
C VAL A 793 -32.40 -2.55 -23.76
N ILE A 794 -33.08 -3.39 -22.99
CA ILE A 794 -33.31 -4.81 -23.31
C ILE A 794 -34.76 -4.95 -23.70
N SER A 795 -35.02 -5.46 -24.90
CA SER A 795 -36.36 -5.51 -25.48
C SER A 795 -36.57 -6.79 -26.27
N LYS A 796 -37.83 -7.07 -26.59
CA LYS A 796 -38.29 -8.17 -27.44
C LYS A 796 -39.38 -7.62 -28.37
N PRO A 797 -39.63 -8.25 -29.53
CA PRO A 797 -40.76 -7.88 -30.38
C PRO A 797 -42.07 -7.91 -29.61
N GLU A 798 -42.93 -6.92 -29.87
CA GLU A 798 -44.27 -6.89 -29.31
C GLU A 798 -45.07 -8.12 -29.79
N GLY A 799 -45.82 -8.74 -28.89
CA GLY A 799 -46.60 -9.95 -29.21
C GLY A 799 -45.83 -11.26 -29.25
N LEU A 800 -44.50 -11.28 -29.02
CA LEU A 800 -43.71 -12.52 -28.90
C LEU A 800 -43.55 -12.96 -27.42
N PRO A 801 -44.36 -13.91 -26.91
CA PRO A 801 -44.24 -14.35 -25.52
C PRO A 801 -43.08 -15.31 -25.33
N ASP A 802 -42.51 -15.34 -24.12
CA ASP A 802 -41.45 -16.28 -23.78
C ASP A 802 -41.89 -17.76 -23.89
N PRO A 803 -40.96 -18.67 -24.28
CA PRO A 803 -41.23 -20.11 -24.27
C PRO A 803 -41.66 -20.55 -22.87
N CYS A 804 -42.75 -21.33 -22.78
CA CYS A 804 -43.26 -21.73 -21.48
C CYS A 804 -42.25 -22.63 -20.75
N SER A 805 -42.03 -22.38 -19.46
CA SER A 805 -41.20 -23.21 -18.58
C SER A 805 -42.00 -24.28 -17.83
N CYS A 806 -43.26 -24.49 -18.20
CA CYS A 806 -44.16 -25.44 -17.57
C CYS A 806 -43.93 -26.88 -18.06
N GLY A 807 -43.93 -27.85 -17.14
CA GLY A 807 -43.99 -29.27 -17.51
C GLY A 807 -45.41 -29.77 -17.82
N LYS A 808 -46.44 -29.16 -17.21
CA LYS A 808 -47.87 -29.48 -17.40
C LYS A 808 -48.67 -28.17 -17.46
N CYS A 809 -49.03 -27.70 -18.64
CA CYS A 809 -49.62 -26.36 -18.90
C CYS A 809 -51.09 -26.17 -18.47
N ALA A 810 -51.48 -26.77 -17.34
CA ALA A 810 -52.89 -26.95 -16.96
C ALA A 810 -53.61 -25.70 -16.44
N ARG A 811 -52.90 -24.66 -15.98
CA ARG A 811 -53.51 -23.46 -15.37
C ARG A 811 -53.28 -22.20 -16.22
N LYS A 812 -54.32 -21.36 -16.32
CA LYS A 812 -54.33 -20.11 -17.11
C LYS A 812 -53.20 -19.15 -16.69
N ASN A 813 -52.85 -19.07 -15.40
CA ASN A 813 -51.84 -18.13 -14.89
C ASN A 813 -50.40 -18.67 -14.88
N GLY A 814 -50.16 -19.90 -15.36
CA GLY A 814 -48.83 -20.53 -15.29
C GLY A 814 -48.08 -20.57 -16.63
N CYS A 815 -48.79 -20.63 -17.76
CA CYS A 815 -48.20 -20.83 -19.09
C CYS A 815 -48.31 -19.55 -19.94
N PRO A 816 -47.19 -18.89 -20.30
CA PRO A 816 -47.19 -17.71 -21.16
C PRO A 816 -47.89 -17.93 -22.50
N CYS A 817 -47.72 -19.11 -23.11
CA CYS A 817 -48.38 -19.44 -24.39
C CYS A 817 -49.91 -19.47 -24.26
N ARG A 818 -50.45 -20.01 -23.16
CA ARG A 818 -51.90 -20.04 -22.92
C ARG A 818 -52.46 -18.65 -22.63
N VAL A 819 -51.73 -17.82 -21.89
CA VAL A 819 -52.11 -16.42 -21.63
C VAL A 819 -52.15 -15.62 -22.93
N ALA A 820 -51.14 -15.81 -23.79
CA ALA A 820 -51.04 -15.16 -25.09
C ALA A 820 -51.98 -15.74 -26.16
N GLY A 821 -52.79 -16.76 -25.83
CA GLY A 821 -53.73 -17.34 -26.79
C GLY A 821 -53.08 -18.17 -27.90
N ILE A 822 -51.88 -18.73 -27.68
CA ILE A 822 -51.12 -19.46 -28.71
C ILE A 822 -50.78 -20.91 -28.30
N ARG A 823 -50.45 -21.75 -29.29
CA ARG A 823 -50.00 -23.14 -29.09
C ARG A 823 -48.64 -23.22 -28.39
N CYS A 824 -48.44 -24.18 -27.50
CA CYS A 824 -47.10 -24.57 -27.05
C CYS A 824 -46.36 -25.27 -28.20
N CYS A 825 -45.04 -25.12 -28.26
CA CYS A 825 -44.22 -25.66 -29.35
C CYS A 825 -42.97 -26.38 -28.82
N LYS A 826 -42.12 -26.87 -29.74
CA LYS A 826 -40.88 -27.63 -29.42
C LYS A 826 -39.89 -26.86 -28.52
N TYR A 827 -39.94 -25.53 -28.51
CA TYR A 827 -39.08 -24.68 -27.67
C TYR A 827 -39.62 -24.51 -26.23
N CYS A 828 -40.88 -24.90 -25.97
CA CYS A 828 -41.45 -24.91 -24.62
C CYS A 828 -40.95 -26.13 -23.82
N LYS A 829 -40.90 -26.02 -22.49
CA LYS A 829 -40.51 -27.14 -21.61
C LYS A 829 -41.45 -28.35 -21.74
N CYS A 830 -42.75 -28.13 -21.98
CA CYS A 830 -43.71 -29.19 -22.28
C CYS A 830 -43.59 -29.77 -23.69
N LYS A 831 -42.77 -29.14 -24.55
CA LYS A 831 -42.54 -29.47 -25.97
C LYS A 831 -43.79 -29.50 -26.86
N GLY A 832 -44.93 -29.03 -26.36
CA GLY A 832 -46.24 -29.20 -27.03
C GLY A 832 -46.65 -30.66 -27.19
N GLY A 833 -46.07 -31.58 -26.42
CA GLY A 833 -46.40 -33.02 -26.48
C GLY A 833 -47.54 -33.40 -25.53
N ASP A 834 -47.80 -34.71 -25.40
CA ASP A 834 -48.97 -35.29 -24.71
C ASP A 834 -49.20 -34.83 -23.25
N CYS A 835 -48.15 -34.32 -22.59
CA CYS A 835 -48.25 -33.77 -21.23
C CYS A 835 -48.69 -32.29 -21.17
N CYS A 836 -48.84 -31.64 -22.33
CA CYS A 836 -49.20 -30.24 -22.47
C CYS A 836 -50.72 -30.03 -22.42
N LYS A 837 -51.22 -29.58 -21.27
CA LYS A 837 -52.65 -29.25 -21.07
C LYS A 837 -53.04 -27.82 -21.47
N ASN A 838 -52.39 -27.28 -22.49
CA ASN A 838 -52.79 -25.99 -23.05
C ASN A 838 -53.92 -26.27 -24.06
N PRO A 839 -55.17 -25.82 -23.83
CA PRO A 839 -56.32 -26.17 -24.66
C PRO A 839 -56.26 -25.65 -26.09
N ILE A 840 -55.28 -24.80 -26.40
CA ILE A 840 -55.03 -24.31 -27.77
C ILE A 840 -54.10 -25.28 -28.53
N THR A 841 -53.29 -26.04 -27.79
CA THR A 841 -52.29 -27.00 -28.28
C THR A 841 -52.81 -28.43 -28.33
N GLU A 842 -53.62 -28.82 -27.33
CA GLU A 842 -54.58 -29.91 -27.47
C GLU A 842 -55.50 -29.61 -28.67
#